data_AF-A0A0C1R655-F1
#
_entry.id   AF-A0A0C1R655-F1
#
_cell.length_a   1.000
_cell.length_b   1.000
_cell.length_c   1.000
_cell.angle_alpha   90.00
_cell.angle_beta   90.00
_cell.angle_gamma   90.00
#
_symmetry.space_group_name_H-M   'P 1'
#
loop_
_entity.id
_entity.type
_entity.pdbx_description
1 polymer ?
#
loop_
_entity_poly.entity_id
_entity_poly.type
_entity_poly.pdbx_seq_one_letter_code
_entity_poly.pdbx_strand_id
1 'polypeptide(L)'
;MSNRSEDWNLPKSWNCNVLKEWHIDRLLTDLEATTQKRYRQDTRKDLLLGLLCGYSLKKISIDLLKKNAVVRTSVSSIYRDIEALTGEPDKSVKSGNLVYILERHGYRKGASVSSVGSSTITHNLPAPTYTEFIGREPEMKLLLQRLSPNHAAHIITVDGIGGVGKTALVLAAAYHCLKASQENLSSAPKFEAIIFTSAKQQELIPNSILRRNQGQRNLRDIFREIAHTLNDPTIIQSPLDDQFDRVRQSLSRQRTMLIVDNMETIEETEQVISFLYDLPARVKVVLTTRERIALLPISLRHLPLNDGLKLIQQQAEEKGVTIAAQNSSLLYQRTGGIPLAIVYAIGQVSSGYSMNFVLERLASATSDVARFCFEQSVQGIKEQPAHKLLMSIAIFPDPPILAAVAEVAGLTASPDSVNAGLARLQQLSLVNLNQETGRYEMLSLTREYVLAELAAYPDFEREARKRWVNFYQDFAQHNAGEDWEKWIHYSKLDEEQGNLRATLYWCKAQERYEEVRDLWLLLYHYANLYSYWDDRLHWLQWLIEQSERRGEWSSFIKFSIRKSWLLIRMCSQQNLKEAEEILRRTWVLRDHADLCVRADLAEGTARLKIRQKMYQDARYWLTLEEELVQNAQLEERQHTRYIIPVLYHRAEIFHSEYEWMKAKALFQEVIQKAENINWYRVMNSAQNWLADIAIEQGEKHEAQQLITKGLTVAESSNNKRRLARYQRSFARWERQWGSAESSRQYAIQAMNGFNLLGMLRDAEEMKLFLDTLG
;
A
#
# COMPACT_ATOMS: atom_id res chain seq x y z
N MET A 1 82.12 -11.25 -19.07
CA MET A 1 82.91 -12.38 -18.55
C MET A 1 81.96 -13.43 -18.01
N SER A 2 81.67 -14.49 -18.78
CA SER A 2 81.16 -15.74 -18.21
C SER A 2 82.37 -16.55 -17.77
N ASN A 3 82.61 -16.62 -16.46
CA ASN A 3 83.57 -17.54 -15.88
C ASN A 3 82.81 -18.57 -15.05
N ARG A 4 82.96 -19.83 -15.48
CA ARG A 4 82.93 -21.09 -14.72
C ARG A 4 81.64 -21.49 -13.98
N SER A 5 81.01 -22.49 -14.60
CA SER A 5 80.36 -23.65 -14.00
C SER A 5 80.82 -24.03 -12.58
N GLU A 6 79.90 -23.95 -11.62
CA GLU A 6 79.85 -24.91 -10.51
C GLU A 6 79.03 -26.12 -10.96
N ASP A 7 79.64 -27.30 -10.90
CA ASP A 7 79.02 -28.58 -11.22
C ASP A 7 77.89 -28.91 -10.22
N TRP A 8 76.66 -28.94 -10.71
CA TRP A 8 75.47 -29.33 -9.95
C TRP A 8 75.34 -30.86 -9.98
N ASN A 9 75.63 -31.55 -8.87
CA ASN A 9 75.36 -32.99 -8.69
C ASN A 9 73.86 -33.28 -8.48
N LEU A 10 73.00 -32.79 -9.40
CA LEU A 10 71.55 -32.99 -9.39
C LEU A 10 71.13 -33.84 -10.59
N PRO A 11 69.99 -34.57 -10.51
CA PRO A 11 69.37 -35.15 -11.70
C PRO A 11 69.15 -34.05 -12.74
N LYS A 12 69.66 -34.21 -13.97
CA LYS A 12 69.55 -33.20 -15.05
C LYS A 12 68.12 -32.69 -15.28
N SER A 13 67.11 -33.48 -14.90
CA SER A 13 65.68 -33.14 -14.98
C SER A 13 65.21 -32.07 -13.97
N TRP A 14 65.84 -31.92 -12.80
CA TRP A 14 65.42 -30.95 -11.79
C TRP A 14 65.86 -29.52 -12.15
N ASN A 15 67.07 -29.39 -12.69
CA ASN A 15 67.67 -28.10 -13.02
C ASN A 15 66.92 -27.32 -14.12
N CYS A 16 66.39 -28.00 -15.13
CA CYS A 16 65.76 -27.31 -16.27
C CYS A 16 64.43 -26.64 -15.96
N ASN A 17 63.63 -27.16 -15.01
CA ASN A 17 62.32 -26.58 -14.69
C ASN A 17 62.42 -25.50 -13.60
N VAL A 18 63.19 -25.75 -12.54
CA VAL A 18 63.23 -24.83 -11.39
C VAL A 18 64.01 -23.56 -11.68
N LEU A 19 65.12 -23.63 -12.43
CA LEU A 19 65.90 -22.43 -12.79
C LEU A 19 65.17 -21.53 -13.79
N LYS A 20 64.22 -22.07 -14.56
CA LYS A 20 63.36 -21.28 -15.46
C LYS A 20 62.27 -20.53 -14.70
N GLU A 21 61.68 -21.16 -13.68
CA GLU A 21 60.51 -20.62 -12.97
C GLU A 21 60.85 -19.83 -11.69
N TRP A 22 62.03 -20.01 -11.08
CA TRP A 22 62.33 -19.45 -9.76
C TRP A 22 63.61 -18.60 -9.74
N HIS A 23 63.62 -17.56 -8.91
CA HIS A 23 64.81 -16.79 -8.53
C HIS A 23 65.62 -17.54 -7.47
N ILE A 24 66.15 -18.71 -7.81
CA ILE A 24 66.85 -19.61 -6.87
C ILE A 24 68.04 -18.95 -6.20
N ASP A 25 68.86 -18.19 -6.93
CA ASP A 25 70.01 -17.51 -6.33
C ASP A 25 69.60 -16.46 -5.30
N ARG A 26 68.48 -15.76 -5.53
CA ARG A 26 67.92 -14.82 -4.55
C ARG A 26 67.39 -15.55 -3.33
N LEU A 27 66.59 -16.60 -3.54
CA LEU A 27 66.03 -17.41 -2.44
C LEU A 27 67.12 -18.01 -1.55
N LEU A 28 68.17 -18.57 -2.14
CA LEU A 28 69.28 -19.14 -1.37
C LEU A 28 70.07 -18.04 -0.64
N THR A 29 70.34 -16.90 -1.28
CA THR A 29 71.03 -15.78 -0.60
C THR A 29 70.22 -15.26 0.60
N ASP A 30 68.92 -15.08 0.44
CA ASP A 30 68.05 -14.58 1.51
C ASP A 30 67.93 -15.62 2.65
N LEU A 31 67.83 -16.92 2.33
CA LEU A 31 67.87 -17.99 3.33
C LEU A 31 69.19 -18.05 4.10
N GLU A 32 70.33 -17.90 3.41
CA GLU A 32 71.66 -17.88 4.03
C GLU A 32 71.82 -16.66 4.95
N ALA A 33 71.32 -15.50 4.53
CA ALA A 33 71.34 -14.26 5.31
C ALA A 33 70.46 -14.37 6.57
N THR A 34 69.23 -14.86 6.44
CA THR A 34 68.27 -14.93 7.56
C THR A 34 68.63 -16.02 8.57
N THR A 35 69.12 -17.18 8.10
CA THR A 35 69.31 -18.35 8.97
C THR A 35 70.75 -18.57 9.41
N GLN A 36 71.71 -17.80 8.88
CA GLN A 36 73.16 -17.98 9.06
C GLN A 36 73.69 -19.38 8.72
N LYS A 37 72.92 -20.17 7.96
CA LYS A 37 73.29 -21.52 7.51
C LYS A 37 73.77 -21.45 6.06
N ARG A 38 74.81 -22.21 5.70
CA ARG A 38 75.32 -22.30 4.32
C ARG A 38 74.45 -23.22 3.46
N TYR A 39 73.28 -22.74 3.04
CA TYR A 39 72.34 -23.50 2.22
C TYR A 39 72.96 -24.01 0.92
N ARG A 40 73.83 -23.23 0.24
CA ARG A 40 74.46 -23.62 -1.03
C ARG A 40 75.40 -24.83 -0.93
N GLN A 41 75.97 -25.07 0.25
CA GLN A 41 76.92 -26.16 0.53
C GLN A 41 76.25 -27.32 1.28
N ASP A 42 74.95 -27.26 1.49
CA ASP A 42 74.17 -28.25 2.24
C ASP A 42 73.21 -28.99 1.31
N THR A 43 73.02 -30.27 1.62
CA THR A 43 72.01 -31.14 1.00
C THR A 43 70.56 -30.67 1.13
N ARG A 44 70.30 -29.67 1.99
CA ARG A 44 69.03 -28.92 2.07
C ARG A 44 68.69 -28.17 0.79
N LYS A 45 69.70 -27.72 0.03
CA LYS A 45 69.52 -27.12 -1.30
C LYS A 45 68.81 -28.08 -2.24
N ASP A 46 69.32 -29.31 -2.35
CA ASP A 46 68.79 -30.31 -3.28
C ASP A 46 67.35 -30.70 -2.89
N LEU A 47 67.09 -30.82 -1.58
CA LEU A 47 65.75 -31.06 -1.05
C LEU A 47 64.77 -29.92 -1.36
N LEU A 48 65.19 -28.66 -1.19
CA LEU A 48 64.38 -27.48 -1.51
C LEU A 48 64.06 -27.42 -3.01
N LEU A 49 65.04 -27.69 -3.88
CA LEU A 49 64.85 -27.74 -5.32
C LEU A 49 63.88 -28.85 -5.74
N GLY A 50 63.98 -30.03 -5.12
CA GLY A 50 63.04 -31.14 -5.34
C GLY A 50 61.61 -30.78 -4.93
N LEU A 51 61.44 -30.05 -3.82
CA LEU A 51 60.13 -29.56 -3.38
C LEU A 51 59.55 -28.51 -4.33
N LEU A 52 60.37 -27.59 -4.84
CA LEU A 52 59.94 -26.57 -5.81
C LEU A 52 59.55 -27.16 -7.18
N CYS A 53 60.08 -28.34 -7.52
CA CYS A 53 59.62 -29.11 -8.69
C CYS A 53 58.24 -29.76 -8.50
N GLY A 54 57.64 -29.70 -7.30
CA GLY A 54 56.39 -30.39 -6.98
C GLY A 54 56.52 -31.91 -6.82
N TYR A 55 57.73 -32.44 -6.60
CA TYR A 55 57.94 -33.88 -6.41
C TYR A 55 57.58 -34.35 -5.00
N SER A 56 57.06 -35.58 -4.91
CA SER A 56 56.77 -36.21 -3.62
C SER A 56 58.06 -36.53 -2.86
N LEU A 57 58.00 -36.52 -1.52
CA LEU A 57 59.13 -36.88 -0.66
C LEU A 57 59.71 -38.27 -0.99
N LYS A 58 58.84 -39.21 -1.41
CA LYS A 58 59.24 -40.55 -1.86
C LYS A 58 60.12 -40.47 -3.11
N LYS A 59 59.75 -39.65 -4.10
CA LYS A 59 60.54 -39.45 -5.32
C LYS A 59 61.86 -38.74 -5.04
N ILE A 60 61.84 -37.68 -4.23
CA ILE A 60 63.04 -36.96 -3.79
C ILE A 60 64.02 -37.89 -3.04
N SER A 61 63.52 -38.80 -2.20
CA SER A 61 64.35 -39.78 -1.49
C SER A 61 65.06 -40.77 -2.40
N ILE A 62 64.40 -41.19 -3.49
CA ILE A 62 64.93 -42.11 -4.50
C ILE A 62 66.00 -41.39 -5.33
N ASP A 63 65.67 -40.20 -5.83
CA ASP A 63 66.53 -39.40 -6.71
C ASP A 63 67.81 -38.91 -5.99
N LEU A 64 67.75 -38.67 -4.67
CA LEU A 64 68.91 -38.26 -3.86
C LEU A 64 69.64 -39.42 -3.15
N LEU A 65 69.22 -40.68 -3.37
CA LEU A 65 69.77 -41.88 -2.70
C LEU A 65 69.83 -41.76 -1.17
N LYS A 66 68.76 -41.24 -0.54
CA LYS A 66 68.68 -41.00 0.91
C LYS A 66 67.51 -41.73 1.57
N LYS A 67 67.72 -42.19 2.81
CA LYS A 67 66.64 -42.79 3.62
C LYS A 67 65.52 -41.77 3.88
N ASN A 68 64.26 -42.19 3.69
CA ASN A 68 63.07 -41.35 3.87
C ASN A 68 62.99 -40.63 5.23
N ALA A 69 63.49 -41.25 6.30
CA ALA A 69 63.52 -40.62 7.63
C ALA A 69 64.41 -39.37 7.67
N VAL A 70 65.58 -39.40 7.02
CA VAL A 70 66.52 -38.27 6.95
C VAL A 70 65.92 -37.12 6.13
N VAL A 71 65.26 -37.46 5.01
CA VAL A 71 64.56 -36.49 4.15
C VAL A 71 63.46 -35.76 4.91
N ARG A 72 62.65 -36.46 5.71
CA ARG A 72 61.57 -35.84 6.51
C ARG A 72 62.09 -34.85 7.53
N THR A 73 63.13 -35.20 8.28
CA THR A 73 63.72 -34.31 9.30
C THR A 73 64.33 -33.06 8.67
N SER A 74 65.02 -33.21 7.54
CA SER A 74 65.58 -32.08 6.79
C SER A 74 64.49 -31.18 6.20
N VAL A 75 63.37 -31.73 5.72
CA VAL A 75 62.24 -30.95 5.19
C VAL A 75 61.56 -30.14 6.29
N SER A 76 61.36 -30.69 7.48
CA SER A 76 60.86 -29.93 8.63
C SER A 76 61.80 -28.81 9.08
N SER A 77 63.10 -28.91 8.79
CA SER A 77 64.04 -27.80 9.00
C SER A 77 63.92 -26.72 7.92
N ILE A 78 63.69 -27.12 6.66
CA ILE A 78 63.49 -26.20 5.53
C ILE A 78 62.20 -25.39 5.73
N TYR A 79 61.11 -26.00 6.20
CA TYR A 79 59.87 -25.27 6.48
C TYR A 79 60.07 -24.19 7.54
N ARG A 80 60.77 -24.51 8.64
CA ARG A 80 61.11 -23.52 9.67
C ARG A 80 62.03 -22.41 9.16
N ASP A 81 62.98 -22.76 8.29
CA ASP A 81 63.87 -21.77 7.67
C ASP A 81 63.10 -20.82 6.74
N ILE A 82 62.04 -21.32 6.07
CA ILE A 82 61.16 -20.51 5.21
C ILE A 82 60.19 -19.67 6.05
N GLU A 83 59.63 -20.21 7.13
CA GLU A 83 58.84 -19.43 8.09
C GLU A 83 59.65 -18.24 8.62
N ALA A 84 60.91 -18.47 8.99
CA ALA A 84 61.83 -17.41 9.42
C ALA A 84 62.12 -16.39 8.29
N LEU A 85 62.21 -16.84 7.04
CA LEU A 85 62.43 -15.96 5.89
C LEU A 85 61.20 -15.10 5.56
N THR A 86 60.00 -15.67 5.60
CA THR A 86 58.77 -15.03 5.12
C THR A 86 57.97 -14.36 6.24
N GLY A 87 58.30 -14.61 7.50
CA GLY A 87 57.55 -14.13 8.66
C GLY A 87 56.21 -14.85 8.87
N GLU A 88 56.06 -16.04 8.27
CA GLU A 88 54.86 -16.86 8.42
C GLU A 88 54.84 -17.52 9.82
N PRO A 89 53.65 -17.81 10.41
CA PRO A 89 53.55 -18.39 11.75
C PRO A 89 54.26 -19.74 11.89
N ASP A 90 54.71 -20.10 13.10
CA ASP A 90 55.37 -21.41 13.36
C ASP A 90 54.47 -22.59 12.94
N LYS A 91 55.03 -23.54 12.19
CA LYS A 91 54.37 -24.73 11.61
C LYS A 91 53.31 -24.46 10.53
N SER A 92 53.30 -23.26 9.96
CA SER A 92 52.41 -22.89 8.85
C SER A 92 52.90 -23.39 7.48
N VAL A 93 54.22 -23.51 7.27
CA VAL A 93 54.79 -23.94 5.99
C VAL A 93 54.77 -25.46 5.90
N LYS A 94 54.12 -25.98 4.84
CA LYS A 94 53.97 -27.39 4.51
C LYS A 94 54.19 -27.60 3.02
N SER A 95 54.31 -28.86 2.59
CA SER A 95 54.46 -29.20 1.17
C SER A 95 53.34 -28.64 0.29
N GLY A 96 52.11 -28.55 0.79
CA GLY A 96 50.95 -28.06 0.04
C GLY A 96 50.88 -26.55 -0.18
N ASN A 97 51.55 -25.73 0.62
CA ASN A 97 51.50 -24.26 0.52
C ASN A 97 52.87 -23.59 0.31
N LEU A 98 53.97 -24.35 0.38
CA LEU A 98 55.35 -23.88 0.15
C LEU A 98 55.50 -23.04 -1.13
N VAL A 99 54.99 -23.54 -2.25
CA VAL A 99 55.08 -22.87 -3.56
C VAL A 99 54.34 -21.53 -3.52
N TYR A 100 53.12 -21.51 -2.99
CA TYR A 100 52.32 -20.30 -2.86
C TYR A 100 52.99 -19.24 -1.98
N ILE A 101 53.56 -19.65 -0.84
CA ILE A 101 54.24 -18.75 0.08
C ILE A 101 55.45 -18.10 -0.59
N LEU A 102 56.30 -18.88 -1.24
CA LEU A 102 57.48 -18.34 -1.93
C LEU A 102 57.10 -17.48 -3.15
N GLU A 103 56.00 -17.79 -3.83
CA GLU A 103 55.45 -16.97 -4.90
C GLU A 103 54.94 -15.62 -4.39
N ARG A 104 54.19 -15.60 -3.29
CA ARG A 104 53.71 -14.39 -2.60
C ARG A 104 54.86 -13.46 -2.19
N HIS A 105 55.99 -14.04 -1.78
CA HIS A 105 57.19 -13.29 -1.40
C HIS A 105 58.13 -12.97 -2.58
N GLY A 106 57.69 -13.20 -3.82
CA GLY A 106 58.39 -12.74 -5.02
C GLY A 106 59.61 -13.58 -5.43
N TYR A 107 59.67 -14.85 -5.00
CA TYR A 107 60.75 -15.77 -5.39
C TYR A 107 60.49 -16.50 -6.71
N ARG A 108 59.28 -16.40 -7.27
CA ARG A 108 58.94 -16.97 -8.59
C ARG A 108 59.13 -15.93 -9.69
N LYS A 109 59.83 -16.29 -10.77
CA LYS A 109 60.05 -15.44 -11.94
C LYS A 109 58.71 -15.19 -12.63
N GLY A 110 58.32 -13.92 -12.78
CA GLY A 110 57.06 -13.52 -13.43
C GLY A 110 55.86 -13.37 -12.49
N ALA A 111 55.98 -13.65 -11.20
CA ALA A 111 54.97 -13.28 -10.20
C ALA A 111 55.15 -11.80 -9.85
N SER A 112 54.19 -10.95 -10.25
CA SER A 112 54.12 -9.57 -9.80
C SER A 112 53.98 -9.57 -8.28
N VAL A 113 54.93 -8.92 -7.58
CA VAL A 113 54.84 -8.64 -6.16
C VAL A 113 53.58 -7.81 -5.95
N SER A 114 52.48 -8.46 -5.60
CA SER A 114 51.26 -7.78 -5.16
C SER A 114 51.61 -7.10 -3.85
N SER A 115 51.85 -5.80 -3.95
CA SER A 115 51.96 -4.88 -2.83
C SER A 115 50.92 -5.21 -1.77
N VAL A 116 51.38 -5.47 -0.55
CA VAL A 116 50.56 -5.51 0.66
C VAL A 116 49.82 -4.17 0.74
N GLY A 117 48.50 -4.18 0.54
CA GLY A 117 47.69 -2.96 0.64
C GLY A 117 46.34 -2.89 -0.10
N SER A 118 45.57 -3.97 -0.23
CA SER A 118 44.09 -3.92 -0.11
C SER A 118 43.54 -5.33 0.06
N SER A 119 42.85 -5.59 1.17
CA SER A 119 42.04 -6.81 1.28
C SER A 119 40.82 -6.61 0.40
N THR A 120 40.84 -7.16 -0.82
CA THR A 120 39.66 -7.18 -1.67
C THR A 120 38.60 -8.05 -1.00
N ILE A 121 37.53 -7.41 -0.51
CA ILE A 121 36.37 -8.09 0.06
C ILE A 121 35.80 -9.04 -1.00
N THR A 122 35.61 -10.32 -0.66
CA THR A 122 35.08 -11.32 -1.60
C THR A 122 33.58 -11.14 -1.78
N HIS A 123 33.09 -11.00 -3.01
CA HIS A 123 31.66 -10.92 -3.26
C HIS A 123 31.27 -11.35 -4.68
N ASN A 124 29.98 -11.68 -4.85
CA ASN A 124 29.34 -11.97 -6.13
C ASN A 124 28.08 -11.12 -6.38
N LEU A 125 27.96 -9.97 -5.70
CA LEU A 125 26.80 -9.08 -5.82
C LEU A 125 26.48 -8.71 -7.29
N PRO A 126 25.23 -8.85 -7.74
CA PRO A 126 24.81 -8.42 -9.06
C PRO A 126 24.82 -6.90 -9.17
N ALA A 127 25.14 -6.38 -10.36
CA ALA A 127 25.17 -4.95 -10.62
C ALA A 127 23.81 -4.29 -10.27
N PRO A 128 23.81 -3.09 -9.64
CA PRO A 128 22.58 -2.36 -9.37
C PRO A 128 21.81 -2.08 -10.66
N THR A 129 20.49 -2.25 -10.63
CA THR A 129 19.59 -1.94 -11.76
C THR A 129 19.03 -0.52 -11.71
N TYR A 130 19.55 0.32 -10.81
CA TYR A 130 19.12 1.70 -10.58
C TYR A 130 20.36 2.60 -10.40
N THR A 131 20.25 3.88 -10.75
CA THR A 131 21.33 4.86 -10.53
C THR A 131 21.29 5.44 -9.12
N GLU A 132 20.12 5.87 -8.68
CA GLU A 132 19.81 6.29 -7.32
C GLU A 132 18.76 5.37 -6.68
N PHE A 133 18.94 5.05 -5.39
CA PHE A 133 17.97 4.28 -4.62
C PHE A 133 17.01 5.23 -3.91
N ILE A 134 15.76 5.29 -4.38
CA ILE A 134 14.76 6.25 -3.88
C ILE A 134 13.93 5.67 -2.74
N GLY A 135 13.84 6.43 -1.65
CA GLY A 135 13.01 6.14 -0.49
C GLY A 135 13.55 4.98 0.36
N ARG A 136 12.70 4.45 1.24
CA ARG A 136 13.00 3.31 2.15
C ARG A 136 14.07 3.59 3.18
N GLU A 137 14.32 4.84 3.54
CA GLU A 137 15.28 5.21 4.57
C GLU A 137 14.99 4.53 5.92
N PRO A 138 13.72 4.41 6.38
CA PRO A 138 13.40 3.68 7.60
C PRO A 138 13.76 2.19 7.51
N GLU A 139 13.38 1.52 6.42
CA GLU A 139 13.63 0.10 6.21
C GLU A 139 15.13 -0.20 6.01
N MET A 140 15.85 0.68 5.31
CA MET A 140 17.31 0.62 5.15
C MET A 140 18.01 0.72 6.50
N LYS A 141 17.65 1.71 7.32
CA LYS A 141 18.21 1.89 8.67
C LYS A 141 17.97 0.66 9.53
N LEU A 142 16.77 0.11 9.49
CA LEU A 142 16.40 -1.10 10.24
C LEU A 142 17.19 -2.33 9.77
N LEU A 143 17.35 -2.51 8.45
CA LEU A 143 18.12 -3.62 7.88
C LEU A 143 19.59 -3.53 8.30
N LEU A 144 20.22 -2.35 8.17
CA LEU A 144 21.60 -2.12 8.59
C LEU A 144 21.79 -2.33 10.11
N GLN A 145 20.82 -1.92 10.93
CA GLN A 145 20.84 -2.18 12.37
C GLN A 145 20.83 -3.68 12.68
N ARG A 146 19.98 -4.47 12.00
CA ARG A 146 19.89 -5.92 12.20
C ARG A 146 21.11 -6.68 11.67
N LEU A 147 21.72 -6.15 10.62
CA LEU A 147 22.99 -6.65 10.06
C LEU A 147 24.20 -6.38 10.95
N SER A 148 24.08 -5.50 11.95
CA SER A 148 25.15 -5.22 12.90
C SER A 148 25.64 -6.50 13.60
N PRO A 149 26.95 -6.67 13.81
CA PRO A 149 27.51 -7.80 14.56
C PRO A 149 26.94 -7.94 15.98
N ASN A 150 26.53 -6.82 16.58
CA ASN A 150 26.03 -6.78 17.95
C ASN A 150 24.55 -7.20 18.05
N HIS A 151 23.86 -7.34 16.92
CA HIS A 151 22.45 -7.74 16.91
C HIS A 151 22.32 -9.26 17.01
N ALA A 152 21.48 -9.75 17.92
CA ALA A 152 21.33 -11.18 18.21
C ALA A 152 20.75 -12.00 17.05
N ALA A 153 19.86 -11.41 16.25
CA ALA A 153 19.30 -12.09 15.09
C ALA A 153 20.36 -12.28 14.00
N HIS A 154 20.57 -13.52 13.56
CA HIS A 154 21.46 -13.84 12.45
C HIS A 154 20.70 -14.11 11.15
N ILE A 155 19.38 -14.36 11.19
CA ILE A 155 18.51 -14.45 10.01
C ILE A 155 17.54 -13.27 10.01
N ILE A 156 17.49 -12.54 8.90
CA ILE A 156 16.66 -11.36 8.69
C ILE A 156 15.82 -11.59 7.44
N THR A 157 14.50 -11.43 7.55
CA THR A 157 13.61 -11.59 6.40
C THR A 157 13.16 -10.23 5.89
N VAL A 158 13.17 -10.04 4.58
CA VAL A 158 12.56 -8.91 3.88
C VAL A 158 11.42 -9.46 3.02
N ASP A 159 10.19 -9.14 3.41
CA ASP A 159 8.98 -9.65 2.76
C ASP A 159 8.16 -8.53 2.09
N GLY A 160 7.14 -8.93 1.33
CA GLY A 160 6.24 -8.02 0.62
C GLY A 160 5.88 -8.54 -0.77
N ILE A 161 4.98 -7.86 -1.47
CA ILE A 161 4.49 -8.32 -2.78
C ILE A 161 5.57 -8.38 -3.86
N GLY A 162 5.27 -9.06 -4.97
CA GLY A 162 6.10 -9.01 -6.17
C GLY A 162 6.35 -7.56 -6.63
N GLY A 163 7.58 -7.26 -7.04
CA GLY A 163 7.91 -5.94 -7.62
C GLY A 163 8.05 -4.77 -6.63
N VAL A 164 7.84 -4.97 -5.32
CA VAL A 164 7.89 -3.89 -4.30
C VAL A 164 9.30 -3.34 -4.02
N GLY A 165 10.35 -4.04 -4.48
CA GLY A 165 11.74 -3.61 -4.31
C GLY A 165 12.53 -4.33 -3.20
N LYS A 166 12.10 -5.51 -2.74
CA LYS A 166 12.81 -6.29 -1.70
C LYS A 166 14.28 -6.55 -2.06
N THR A 167 14.51 -7.13 -3.23
CA THR A 167 15.87 -7.42 -3.74
C THR A 167 16.67 -6.13 -3.90
N ALA A 168 16.04 -5.05 -4.39
CA ALA A 168 16.71 -3.75 -4.54
C ALA A 168 17.16 -3.17 -3.18
N LEU A 169 16.31 -3.23 -2.15
CA LEU A 169 16.67 -2.80 -0.79
C LEU A 169 17.84 -3.61 -0.22
N VAL A 170 17.80 -4.94 -0.37
CA VAL A 170 18.85 -5.82 0.14
C VAL A 170 20.16 -5.59 -0.60
N LEU A 171 20.13 -5.42 -1.92
CA LEU A 171 21.32 -5.08 -2.72
C LEU A 171 21.86 -3.70 -2.37
N ALA A 172 20.99 -2.69 -2.20
CA ALA A 172 21.39 -1.36 -1.75
C ALA A 172 22.14 -1.43 -0.40
N ALA A 173 21.60 -2.17 0.56
CA ALA A 173 22.24 -2.40 1.85
C ALA A 173 23.57 -3.16 1.71
N ALA A 174 23.61 -4.18 0.86
CA ALA A 174 24.81 -4.97 0.62
C ALA A 174 25.94 -4.14 -0.02
N TYR A 175 25.63 -3.29 -1.00
CA TYR A 175 26.60 -2.35 -1.58
C TYR A 175 27.06 -1.30 -0.57
N HIS A 176 26.17 -0.82 0.31
CA HIS A 176 26.55 0.10 1.38
C HIS A 176 27.51 -0.57 2.38
N CYS A 177 27.24 -1.81 2.78
CA CYS A 177 28.13 -2.62 3.60
C CYS A 177 29.46 -2.94 2.90
N LEU A 178 29.44 -3.24 1.59
CA LEU A 178 30.64 -3.50 0.79
C LEU A 178 31.55 -2.28 0.80
N LYS A 179 31.00 -1.10 0.50
CA LYS A 179 31.73 0.17 0.52
C LYS A 179 32.31 0.45 1.91
N ALA A 180 31.51 0.28 2.97
CA ALA A 180 32.00 0.46 4.34
C ALA A 180 33.09 -0.55 4.74
N SER A 181 33.08 -1.75 4.17
CA SER A 181 34.09 -2.78 4.40
C SER A 181 35.40 -2.46 3.66
N GLN A 182 35.31 -1.97 2.42
CA GLN A 182 36.47 -1.59 1.59
C GLN A 182 37.14 -0.31 2.08
N GLU A 183 36.35 0.72 2.42
CA GLU A 183 36.81 2.03 2.85
C GLU A 183 36.92 2.15 4.38
N ASN A 184 36.65 1.05 5.10
CA ASN A 184 36.70 0.96 6.56
C ASN A 184 35.80 2.00 7.29
N LEU A 185 34.71 2.45 6.66
CA LEU A 185 33.77 3.44 7.20
C LEU A 185 32.90 2.89 8.33
N SER A 186 32.48 3.75 9.27
CA SER A 186 31.55 3.40 10.35
C SER A 186 30.06 3.54 9.97
N SER A 187 29.76 3.90 8.71
CA SER A 187 28.39 4.14 8.24
C SER A 187 27.54 2.88 8.09
N ALA A 188 28.15 1.69 8.00
CA ALA A 188 27.46 0.41 7.87
C ALA A 188 28.25 -0.76 8.50
N PRO A 189 27.59 -1.90 8.77
CA PRO A 189 28.26 -3.13 9.18
C PRO A 189 29.31 -3.59 8.15
N LYS A 190 30.41 -4.15 8.66
CA LYS A 190 31.55 -4.61 7.85
C LYS A 190 31.56 -6.13 7.72
N PHE A 191 31.85 -6.61 6.51
CA PHE A 191 31.93 -8.02 6.16
C PHE A 191 33.22 -8.30 5.39
N GLU A 192 33.71 -9.52 5.52
CA GLU A 192 34.89 -10.05 4.80
C GLU A 192 34.46 -10.79 3.51
N ALA A 193 33.22 -11.30 3.50
CA ALA A 193 32.58 -11.90 2.34
C ALA A 193 31.10 -11.49 2.23
N ILE A 194 30.61 -11.25 1.01
CA ILE A 194 29.19 -11.01 0.71
C ILE A 194 28.75 -11.95 -0.42
N ILE A 195 27.88 -12.90 -0.10
CA ILE A 195 27.43 -13.96 -1.00
C ILE A 195 25.95 -13.72 -1.33
N PHE A 196 25.61 -13.70 -2.60
CA PHE A 196 24.27 -13.57 -3.14
C PHE A 196 23.89 -14.82 -3.93
N THR A 197 22.78 -15.45 -3.57
CA THR A 197 22.19 -16.57 -4.31
C THR A 197 20.72 -16.24 -4.60
N SER A 198 20.23 -16.60 -5.78
CA SER A 198 18.86 -16.29 -6.19
C SER A 198 18.20 -17.48 -6.90
N ALA A 199 17.00 -17.81 -6.43
CA ALA A 199 16.14 -18.82 -7.04
C ALA A 199 15.21 -18.25 -8.13
N LYS A 200 15.42 -17.00 -8.55
CA LYS A 200 14.54 -16.26 -9.48
C LYS A 200 14.32 -17.01 -10.81
N GLN A 201 13.07 -17.35 -11.10
CA GLN A 201 12.67 -18.13 -12.28
C GLN A 201 12.24 -17.29 -13.49
N GLN A 202 11.85 -16.03 -13.25
CA GLN A 202 11.29 -15.17 -14.27
C GLN A 202 11.91 -13.77 -14.20
N GLU A 203 11.98 -13.12 -15.35
CA GLU A 203 12.46 -11.74 -15.47
C GLU A 203 11.48 -10.93 -16.33
N LEU A 204 11.06 -9.79 -15.81
CA LEU A 204 10.17 -8.88 -16.53
C LEU A 204 11.02 -7.92 -17.37
N ILE A 205 10.83 -7.96 -18.67
CA ILE A 205 11.35 -6.95 -19.61
C ILE A 205 10.18 -6.13 -20.15
N PRO A 206 10.39 -4.92 -20.71
CA PRO A 206 9.30 -4.04 -21.12
C PRO A 206 8.22 -4.76 -21.96
N ASN A 207 8.60 -5.68 -22.84
CA ASN A 207 7.65 -6.31 -23.77
C ASN A 207 7.21 -7.75 -23.42
N SER A 208 7.76 -8.39 -22.36
CA SER A 208 7.39 -9.79 -22.03
C SER A 208 7.95 -10.28 -20.68
N ILE A 209 7.49 -11.43 -20.22
CA ILE A 209 8.10 -12.20 -19.13
C ILE A 209 9.02 -13.28 -19.71
N LEU A 210 10.32 -13.22 -19.41
CA LEU A 210 11.30 -14.25 -19.77
C LEU A 210 11.39 -15.30 -18.67
N ARG A 211 11.41 -16.59 -19.04
CA ARG A 211 11.68 -17.70 -18.12
C ARG A 211 13.18 -18.03 -18.12
N ARG A 212 13.79 -18.09 -16.94
CA ARG A 212 15.18 -18.51 -16.76
C ARG A 212 15.28 -20.03 -16.67
N ASN A 213 16.15 -20.62 -17.49
CA ASN A 213 16.38 -22.08 -17.52
C ASN A 213 17.26 -22.57 -16.35
N GLN A 214 17.97 -21.69 -15.64
CA GLN A 214 18.91 -22.01 -14.57
C GLN A 214 18.69 -21.09 -13.37
N GLY A 215 17.98 -21.57 -12.36
CA GLY A 215 17.90 -20.93 -11.04
C GLY A 215 18.53 -21.84 -10.00
N GLN A 216 19.09 -21.27 -8.94
CA GLN A 216 19.68 -22.02 -7.83
C GLN A 216 18.53 -22.46 -6.91
N ARG A 217 18.06 -23.70 -7.04
CA ARG A 217 16.74 -24.11 -6.50
C ARG A 217 16.81 -24.98 -5.27
N ASN A 218 17.97 -25.56 -5.01
CA ASN A 218 18.17 -26.50 -3.91
C ASN A 218 19.42 -26.13 -3.12
N LEU A 219 19.61 -26.82 -2.00
CA LEU A 219 20.72 -26.60 -1.08
C LEU A 219 22.10 -26.75 -1.76
N ARG A 220 22.23 -27.66 -2.74
CA ARG A 220 23.49 -27.86 -3.47
C ARG A 220 23.88 -26.67 -4.32
N ASP A 221 22.92 -25.99 -4.92
CA ASP A 221 23.18 -24.79 -5.71
C ASP A 221 23.65 -23.63 -4.81
N ILE A 222 23.08 -23.51 -3.60
CA ILE A 222 23.55 -22.56 -2.58
C ILE A 222 24.99 -22.90 -2.17
N PHE A 223 25.29 -24.18 -1.91
CA PHE A 223 26.66 -24.61 -1.56
C PHE A 223 27.65 -24.34 -2.70
N ARG A 224 27.23 -24.56 -3.95
CA ARG A 224 28.05 -24.24 -5.14
C ARG A 224 28.36 -22.75 -5.22
N GLU A 225 27.39 -21.89 -4.96
CA GLU A 225 27.59 -20.44 -4.99
C GLU A 225 28.50 -19.96 -3.86
N ILE A 226 28.35 -20.54 -2.66
CA ILE A 226 29.26 -20.28 -1.53
C ILE A 226 30.68 -20.71 -1.89
N ALA A 227 30.85 -21.93 -2.39
CA ALA A 227 32.16 -22.46 -2.78
C ALA A 227 32.84 -21.60 -3.86
N HIS A 228 32.07 -21.17 -4.87
CA HIS A 228 32.57 -20.31 -5.94
C HIS A 228 32.97 -18.93 -5.42
N THR A 229 32.13 -18.28 -4.63
CA THR A 229 32.38 -16.92 -4.12
C THR A 229 33.55 -16.88 -3.14
N LEU A 230 33.71 -17.93 -2.33
CA LEU A 230 34.82 -18.04 -1.37
C LEU A 230 36.10 -18.65 -1.99
N ASN A 231 36.05 -19.06 -3.25
CA ASN A 231 37.11 -19.78 -3.95
C ASN A 231 37.59 -21.03 -3.16
N ASP A 232 36.63 -21.78 -2.62
CA ASP A 232 36.86 -22.99 -1.82
C ASP A 232 36.32 -24.23 -2.55
N PRO A 233 37.09 -24.83 -3.48
CA PRO A 233 36.65 -25.98 -4.25
C PRO A 233 36.47 -27.24 -3.39
N THR A 234 36.97 -27.26 -2.16
CA THR A 234 36.88 -28.43 -1.27
C THR A 234 35.45 -28.73 -0.85
N ILE A 235 34.57 -27.72 -0.85
CA ILE A 235 33.13 -27.88 -0.57
C ILE A 235 32.49 -28.77 -1.62
N ILE A 236 32.67 -28.46 -2.91
CA ILE A 236 32.04 -29.21 -4.01
C ILE A 236 32.67 -30.60 -4.20
N GLN A 237 33.98 -30.72 -3.92
CA GLN A 237 34.72 -31.98 -4.03
C GLN A 237 34.40 -32.97 -2.89
N SER A 238 33.76 -32.52 -1.80
CA SER A 238 33.40 -33.38 -0.68
C SER A 238 32.11 -34.17 -0.96
N PRO A 239 31.94 -35.38 -0.40
CA PRO A 239 30.68 -36.12 -0.42
C PRO A 239 29.53 -35.27 0.12
N LEU A 240 28.31 -35.51 -0.36
CA LEU A 240 27.12 -34.70 -0.06
C LEU A 240 26.86 -34.52 1.44
N ASP A 241 27.06 -35.59 2.21
CA ASP A 241 26.87 -35.59 3.67
C ASP A 241 27.90 -34.70 4.39
N ASP A 242 29.08 -34.49 3.79
CA ASP A 242 30.18 -33.70 4.35
C ASP A 242 30.16 -32.22 3.88
N GLN A 243 29.41 -31.89 2.82
CA GLN A 243 29.40 -30.54 2.24
C GLN A 243 28.91 -29.49 3.23
N PHE A 244 27.94 -29.85 4.07
CA PHE A 244 27.39 -28.99 5.10
C PHE A 244 28.47 -28.54 6.10
N ASP A 245 29.21 -29.50 6.67
CA ASP A 245 30.27 -29.20 7.64
C ASP A 245 31.42 -28.41 7.01
N ARG A 246 31.72 -28.66 5.73
CA ARG A 246 32.70 -27.87 4.96
C ARG A 246 32.25 -26.42 4.80
N VAL A 247 31.00 -26.18 4.39
CA VAL A 247 30.43 -24.84 4.27
C VAL A 247 30.48 -24.11 5.61
N ARG A 248 30.05 -24.78 6.70
CA ARG A 248 30.10 -24.22 8.06
C ARG A 248 31.53 -23.88 8.48
N GLN A 249 32.49 -24.77 8.21
CA GLN A 249 33.91 -24.54 8.51
C GLN A 249 34.45 -23.33 7.73
N SER A 250 34.14 -23.23 6.44
CA SER A 250 34.59 -22.13 5.58
C SER A 250 34.01 -20.79 6.05
N LEU A 251 32.70 -20.73 6.27
CA LEU A 251 32.00 -19.54 6.76
C LEU A 251 32.38 -19.15 8.19
N SER A 252 32.77 -20.09 9.06
CA SER A 252 33.16 -19.79 10.45
C SER A 252 34.43 -18.94 10.57
N ARG A 253 35.28 -18.96 9.54
CA ARG A 253 36.60 -18.30 9.53
C ARG A 253 36.51 -16.79 9.30
N GLN A 254 35.38 -16.31 8.77
CA GLN A 254 35.25 -14.94 8.29
C GLN A 254 33.84 -14.38 8.52
N ARG A 255 33.72 -13.06 8.66
CA ARG A 255 32.40 -12.42 8.78
C ARG A 255 31.71 -12.38 7.42
N THR A 256 30.59 -13.07 7.29
CA THR A 256 29.92 -13.25 5.99
C THR A 256 28.50 -12.71 6.02
N MET A 257 28.10 -11.99 4.97
CA MET A 257 26.70 -11.72 4.66
C MET A 257 26.25 -12.71 3.59
N LEU A 258 25.21 -13.50 3.87
CA LEU A 258 24.59 -14.43 2.93
C LEU A 258 23.20 -13.93 2.55
N ILE A 259 22.99 -13.58 1.30
CA ILE A 259 21.71 -13.13 0.76
C ILE A 259 21.09 -14.28 -0.03
N VAL A 260 19.90 -14.70 0.38
CA VAL A 260 19.11 -15.70 -0.34
C VAL A 260 17.86 -15.02 -0.88
N ASP A 261 17.85 -14.81 -2.20
CA ASP A 261 16.81 -14.08 -2.89
C ASP A 261 15.74 -15.03 -3.47
N ASN A 262 14.46 -14.61 -3.35
CA ASN A 262 13.30 -15.31 -3.90
C ASN A 262 13.01 -16.68 -3.24
N MET A 263 12.99 -16.72 -1.90
CA MET A 263 12.82 -17.96 -1.11
C MET A 263 11.56 -18.78 -1.47
N GLU A 264 10.48 -18.15 -1.93
CA GLU A 264 9.24 -18.84 -2.29
C GLU A 264 9.37 -19.79 -3.50
N THR A 265 10.50 -19.74 -4.22
CA THR A 265 10.80 -20.61 -5.36
C THR A 265 11.83 -21.70 -5.07
N ILE A 266 12.33 -21.77 -3.84
CA ILE A 266 13.31 -22.76 -3.40
C ILE A 266 12.60 -24.07 -3.08
N GLU A 267 13.13 -25.17 -3.62
CA GLU A 267 12.71 -26.53 -3.33
C GLU A 267 13.27 -26.97 -1.98
N GLU A 268 12.59 -27.86 -1.25
CA GLU A 268 13.02 -28.37 0.06
C GLU A 268 13.25 -27.24 1.10
N THR A 269 12.32 -26.27 1.15
CA THR A 269 12.44 -25.06 1.98
C THR A 269 12.77 -25.36 3.45
N GLU A 270 12.23 -26.43 4.04
CA GLU A 270 12.52 -26.83 5.41
C GLU A 270 14.00 -27.19 5.62
N GLN A 271 14.62 -27.90 4.68
CA GLN A 271 16.04 -28.26 4.75
C GLN A 271 16.93 -27.01 4.62
N VAL A 272 16.56 -26.09 3.72
CA VAL A 272 17.28 -24.82 3.55
C VAL A 272 17.16 -23.97 4.80
N ILE A 273 15.98 -23.84 5.39
CA ILE A 273 15.79 -23.12 6.65
C ILE A 273 16.61 -23.76 7.77
N SER A 274 16.57 -25.09 7.92
CA SER A 274 17.40 -25.80 8.91
C SER A 274 18.88 -25.50 8.74
N PHE A 275 19.38 -25.53 7.50
CA PHE A 275 20.77 -25.16 7.21
C PHE A 275 21.11 -23.73 7.63
N LEU A 276 20.23 -22.77 7.32
CA LEU A 276 20.47 -21.36 7.64
C LEU A 276 20.51 -21.11 9.16
N TYR A 277 19.77 -21.87 9.96
CA TYR A 277 19.80 -21.81 11.42
C TYR A 277 21.07 -22.37 12.04
N ASP A 278 21.66 -23.39 11.43
CA ASP A 278 22.88 -24.03 11.92
C ASP A 278 24.17 -23.29 11.51
N LEU A 279 24.04 -22.19 10.78
CA LEU A 279 25.17 -21.34 10.39
C LEU A 279 25.80 -20.66 11.62
N PRO A 280 27.12 -20.41 11.59
CA PRO A 280 27.80 -19.74 12.70
C PRO A 280 27.25 -18.32 12.91
N ALA A 281 27.21 -17.84 14.16
CA ALA A 281 26.69 -16.50 14.50
C ALA A 281 27.42 -15.32 13.81
N ARG A 282 28.61 -15.57 13.24
CA ARG A 282 29.37 -14.60 12.43
C ARG A 282 28.78 -14.41 11.02
N VAL A 283 27.85 -15.26 10.61
CA VAL A 283 27.14 -15.18 9.33
C VAL A 283 25.81 -14.46 9.55
N LYS A 284 25.59 -13.39 8.78
CA LYS A 284 24.31 -12.69 8.72
C LYS A 284 23.58 -13.09 7.45
N VAL A 285 22.43 -13.73 7.61
CA VAL A 285 21.57 -14.19 6.52
C VAL A 285 20.47 -13.16 6.28
N VAL A 286 20.30 -12.74 5.03
CA VAL A 286 19.17 -11.92 4.59
C VAL A 286 18.36 -12.69 3.55
N LEU A 287 17.08 -12.89 3.85
CA LEU A 287 16.14 -13.60 2.99
C LEU A 287 15.21 -12.59 2.31
N THR A 288 15.01 -12.71 1.00
CA THR A 288 13.89 -12.01 0.33
C THR A 288 12.80 -13.00 -0.03
N THR A 289 11.54 -12.61 0.20
CA THR A 289 10.41 -13.50 -0.09
C THR A 289 9.11 -12.75 -0.37
N ARG A 290 8.20 -13.35 -1.13
CA ARG A 290 6.81 -12.88 -1.24
C ARG A 290 5.94 -13.27 -0.05
N GLU A 291 6.38 -14.23 0.76
CA GLU A 291 5.62 -14.73 1.89
C GLU A 291 6.15 -14.22 3.23
N ARG A 292 5.29 -13.86 4.18
CA ARG A 292 5.70 -13.52 5.54
C ARG A 292 6.15 -14.77 6.27
N ILE A 293 7.46 -14.88 6.50
CA ILE A 293 8.07 -15.91 7.33
C ILE A 293 8.27 -15.32 8.74
N ALA A 294 8.09 -16.11 9.80
CA ALA A 294 8.11 -15.69 11.21
C ALA A 294 9.47 -15.16 11.73
N LEU A 295 10.44 -14.95 10.84
CA LEU A 295 11.82 -14.60 11.12
C LEU A 295 12.04 -13.09 11.02
N LEU A 296 11.84 -12.36 12.13
CA LEU A 296 12.14 -10.92 12.29
C LEU A 296 11.95 -10.11 10.98
N PRO A 297 10.70 -9.99 10.48
CA PRO A 297 10.44 -9.46 9.15
C PRO A 297 10.71 -7.96 9.05
N ILE A 298 11.14 -7.53 7.86
CA ILE A 298 11.09 -6.15 7.36
C ILE A 298 10.11 -6.19 6.19
N SER A 299 8.84 -5.91 6.46
CA SER A 299 7.78 -5.98 5.46
C SER A 299 7.73 -4.70 4.62
N LEU A 300 8.01 -4.82 3.33
CA LEU A 300 7.95 -3.70 2.40
C LEU A 300 6.53 -3.52 1.85
N ARG A 301 6.04 -2.28 1.96
CA ARG A 301 4.77 -1.81 1.37
C ARG A 301 5.03 -1.08 0.05
N HIS A 302 4.01 -0.56 -0.62
CA HIS A 302 4.23 0.33 -1.77
C HIS A 302 5.09 1.56 -1.39
N LEU A 303 5.69 2.23 -2.39
CA LEU A 303 6.35 3.51 -2.14
C LEU A 303 5.30 4.58 -1.81
N PRO A 304 5.53 5.45 -0.82
CA PRO A 304 4.69 6.63 -0.60
C PRO A 304 4.62 7.52 -1.85
N LEU A 305 3.55 8.33 -1.96
CA LEU A 305 3.30 9.18 -3.14
C LEU A 305 4.53 10.00 -3.55
N ASN A 306 5.16 10.69 -2.59
CA ASN A 306 6.31 11.54 -2.88
C ASN A 306 7.51 10.74 -3.45
N ASP A 307 7.80 9.56 -2.89
CA ASP A 307 8.90 8.73 -3.35
C ASP A 307 8.58 8.04 -4.67
N GLY A 308 7.32 7.64 -4.87
CA GLY A 308 6.84 7.12 -6.14
C GLY A 308 6.94 8.15 -7.27
N LEU A 309 6.60 9.42 -7.01
CA LEU A 309 6.75 10.51 -7.97
C LEU A 309 8.23 10.80 -8.29
N LYS A 310 9.12 10.77 -7.29
CA LYS A 310 10.56 10.88 -7.52
C LYS A 310 11.09 9.74 -8.39
N LEU A 311 10.65 8.50 -8.14
CA LEU A 311 11.02 7.35 -8.97
C LEU A 311 10.52 7.50 -10.41
N ILE A 312 9.30 8.01 -10.60
CA ILE A 312 8.78 8.32 -11.94
C ILE A 312 9.67 9.34 -12.63
N GLN A 313 10.04 10.42 -11.93
CA GLN A 313 10.89 11.47 -12.48
C GLN A 313 12.28 10.93 -12.87
N GLN A 314 12.97 10.24 -11.97
CA GLN A 314 14.29 9.64 -12.23
C GLN A 314 14.24 8.72 -13.46
N GLN A 315 13.25 7.83 -13.53
CA GLN A 315 13.11 6.89 -14.64
C GLN A 315 12.78 7.58 -15.97
N ALA A 316 12.04 8.68 -15.93
CA ALA A 316 11.71 9.47 -17.11
C ALA A 316 12.95 10.20 -17.63
N GLU A 317 13.74 10.81 -16.75
CA GLU A 317 15.00 11.50 -17.08
C GLU A 317 16.04 10.53 -17.66
N GLU A 318 16.26 9.37 -17.04
CA GLU A 318 17.20 8.34 -17.51
C GLU A 318 16.88 7.83 -18.92
N LYS A 319 15.59 7.77 -19.27
CA LYS A 319 15.11 7.26 -20.56
C LYS A 319 14.81 8.36 -21.57
N GLY A 320 15.05 9.64 -21.24
CA GLY A 320 14.80 10.78 -22.10
C GLY A 320 13.32 11.00 -22.44
N VAL A 321 12.41 10.63 -21.53
CA VAL A 321 10.95 10.78 -21.71
C VAL A 321 10.44 11.93 -20.85
N THR A 322 9.59 12.80 -21.42
CA THR A 322 8.92 13.87 -20.67
C THR A 322 7.52 13.43 -20.26
N ILE A 323 7.21 13.47 -18.96
CA ILE A 323 5.89 13.12 -18.41
C ILE A 323 5.31 14.33 -17.66
N ALA A 324 4.10 14.75 -18.03
CA ALA A 324 3.38 15.81 -17.34
C ALA A 324 2.99 15.41 -15.91
N ALA A 325 2.97 16.35 -14.96
CA ALA A 325 2.68 16.07 -13.54
C ALA A 325 1.35 15.32 -13.31
N GLN A 326 0.30 15.65 -14.07
CA GLN A 326 -0.99 14.94 -13.99
C GLN A 326 -0.86 13.46 -14.38
N ASN A 327 -0.07 13.16 -15.41
CA ASN A 327 0.19 11.79 -15.86
C ASN A 327 1.06 11.02 -14.86
N SER A 328 1.99 11.69 -14.17
CA SER A 328 2.80 11.08 -13.10
C SER A 328 1.91 10.65 -11.92
N SER A 329 0.99 11.50 -11.49
CA SER A 329 0.02 11.16 -10.43
C SER A 329 -0.88 10.01 -10.85
N LEU A 330 -1.39 10.02 -12.08
CA LEU A 330 -2.23 8.94 -12.60
C LEU A 330 -1.46 7.62 -12.73
N LEU A 331 -0.20 7.68 -13.19
CA LEU A 331 0.68 6.51 -13.26
C LEU A 331 0.94 5.92 -11.89
N TYR A 332 1.22 6.75 -10.88
CA TYR A 332 1.38 6.30 -9.50
C TYR A 332 0.10 5.60 -9.00
N GLN A 333 -1.07 6.19 -9.24
CA GLN A 333 -2.35 5.60 -8.85
C GLN A 333 -2.60 4.23 -9.50
N ARG A 334 -2.32 4.09 -10.81
CA ARG A 334 -2.50 2.83 -11.56
C ARG A 334 -1.51 1.75 -11.17
N THR A 335 -0.26 2.13 -10.91
CA THR A 335 0.79 1.19 -10.46
C THR A 335 0.68 0.85 -8.98
N GLY A 336 -0.14 1.58 -8.21
CA GLY A 336 -0.28 1.40 -6.77
C GLY A 336 1.02 1.66 -6.01
N GLY A 337 1.90 2.52 -6.54
CA GLY A 337 3.22 2.80 -5.96
C GLY A 337 4.21 1.63 -5.98
N ILE A 338 3.97 0.59 -6.80
CA ILE A 338 4.88 -0.56 -6.94
C ILE A 338 6.06 -0.17 -7.84
N PRO A 339 7.31 -0.14 -7.34
CA PRO A 339 8.48 0.32 -8.10
C PRO A 339 8.67 -0.38 -9.44
N LEU A 340 8.55 -1.72 -9.47
CA LEU A 340 8.71 -2.47 -10.71
C LEU A 340 7.65 -2.09 -11.75
N ALA A 341 6.41 -1.81 -11.33
CA ALA A 341 5.35 -1.40 -12.23
C ALA A 341 5.56 0.01 -12.78
N ILE A 342 6.11 0.92 -11.97
CA ILE A 342 6.54 2.26 -12.40
C ILE A 342 7.65 2.15 -13.46
N VAL A 343 8.72 1.40 -13.17
CA VAL A 343 9.86 1.22 -14.08
C VAL A 343 9.42 0.56 -15.39
N TYR A 344 8.55 -0.46 -15.30
CA TYR A 344 7.99 -1.15 -16.46
C TYR A 344 7.18 -0.21 -17.35
N ALA A 345 6.27 0.57 -16.75
CA ALA A 345 5.42 1.50 -17.49
C ALA A 345 6.23 2.56 -18.23
N ILE A 346 7.23 3.16 -17.57
CA ILE A 346 8.09 4.16 -18.22
C ILE A 346 8.98 3.49 -19.28
N GLY A 347 9.41 2.23 -19.05
CA GLY A 347 10.06 1.40 -20.06
C GLY A 347 9.21 1.22 -21.33
N GLN A 348 7.90 0.99 -21.19
CA GLN A 348 6.97 0.94 -22.32
C GLN A 348 6.88 2.27 -23.06
N VAL A 349 6.73 3.38 -22.34
CA VAL A 349 6.69 4.70 -22.97
C VAL A 349 7.99 4.98 -23.75
N SER A 350 9.15 4.67 -23.17
CA SER A 350 10.44 4.80 -23.85
C SER A 350 10.60 3.89 -25.07
N SER A 351 9.84 2.79 -25.12
CA SER A 351 9.80 1.86 -26.27
C SER A 351 8.87 2.33 -27.39
N GLY A 352 8.26 3.50 -27.27
CA GLY A 352 7.41 4.13 -28.29
C GLY A 352 5.90 4.00 -28.07
N TYR A 353 5.45 3.37 -26.96
CA TYR A 353 4.02 3.31 -26.64
C TYR A 353 3.51 4.66 -26.09
N SER A 354 2.27 5.01 -26.42
CA SER A 354 1.66 6.23 -25.87
C SER A 354 1.33 6.08 -24.39
N MET A 355 1.37 7.19 -23.63
CA MET A 355 1.06 7.18 -22.20
C MET A 355 -0.34 6.62 -21.90
N ASN A 356 -1.35 7.01 -22.70
CA ASN A 356 -2.73 6.54 -22.53
C ASN A 356 -2.82 5.03 -22.72
N PHE A 357 -2.16 4.49 -23.76
CA PHE A 357 -2.12 3.04 -24.01
C PHE A 357 -1.46 2.28 -22.86
N VAL A 358 -0.36 2.80 -22.30
CA VAL A 358 0.31 2.19 -21.14
C VAL A 358 -0.58 2.21 -19.90
N LEU A 359 -1.26 3.32 -19.63
CA LEU A 359 -2.18 3.43 -18.49
C LEU A 359 -3.38 2.49 -18.60
N GLU A 360 -3.96 2.35 -19.80
CA GLU A 360 -5.02 1.38 -20.08
C GLU A 360 -4.52 -0.05 -19.92
N ARG A 361 -3.31 -0.36 -20.40
CA ARG A 361 -2.72 -1.69 -20.24
C ARG A 361 -2.37 -2.01 -18.78
N LEU A 362 -1.93 -1.06 -17.97
CA LEU A 362 -1.73 -1.26 -16.54
C LEU A 362 -3.04 -1.54 -15.80
N ALA A 363 -4.14 -0.91 -16.23
CA ALA A 363 -5.47 -1.21 -15.74
C ALA A 363 -5.98 -2.58 -16.23
N SER A 364 -5.37 -3.14 -17.28
CA SER A 364 -5.66 -4.50 -17.74
C SER A 364 -4.97 -5.52 -16.83
N ALA A 365 -5.79 -6.38 -16.25
CA ALA A 365 -5.38 -7.48 -15.39
C ALA A 365 -4.52 -8.55 -16.10
N THR A 366 -4.52 -8.58 -17.43
CA THR A 366 -3.67 -9.48 -18.24
C THR A 366 -2.29 -8.90 -18.53
N SER A 367 -1.96 -7.73 -17.98
CA SER A 367 -0.63 -7.14 -18.17
C SER A 367 0.47 -8.04 -17.61
N ASP A 368 1.60 -8.10 -18.32
CA ASP A 368 2.76 -8.90 -17.92
C ASP A 368 3.26 -8.53 -16.52
N VAL A 369 3.15 -7.25 -16.15
CA VAL A 369 3.55 -6.78 -14.82
C VAL A 369 2.63 -7.30 -13.72
N ALA A 370 1.31 -7.31 -13.93
CA ALA A 370 0.36 -7.85 -12.96
C ALA A 370 0.57 -9.36 -12.78
N ARG A 371 0.70 -10.09 -13.89
CA ARG A 371 1.02 -11.53 -13.87
C ARG A 371 2.32 -11.82 -13.14
N PHE A 372 3.40 -11.11 -13.47
CA PHE A 372 4.69 -11.27 -12.82
C PHE A 372 4.63 -11.05 -11.30
N CYS A 373 3.85 -10.06 -10.85
CA CYS A 373 3.73 -9.72 -9.44
C CYS A 373 2.86 -10.70 -8.64
N PHE A 374 1.79 -11.25 -9.23
CA PHE A 374 0.73 -11.93 -8.47
C PHE A 374 0.43 -13.38 -8.88
N GLU A 375 0.68 -13.79 -10.13
CA GLU A 375 0.24 -15.08 -10.68
C GLU A 375 0.69 -16.28 -9.83
N GLN A 376 1.97 -16.30 -9.44
CA GLN A 376 2.53 -17.38 -8.61
C GLN A 376 1.90 -17.44 -7.21
N SER A 377 1.66 -16.29 -6.57
CA SER A 377 1.06 -16.23 -5.22
C SER A 377 -0.40 -16.67 -5.23
N VAL A 378 -1.15 -16.33 -6.29
CA VAL A 378 -2.56 -16.70 -6.42
C VAL A 378 -2.73 -18.17 -6.82
N GLN A 379 -1.86 -18.70 -7.68
CA GLN A 379 -1.86 -20.13 -8.06
C GLN A 379 -1.85 -21.06 -6.84
N GLY A 380 -1.05 -20.76 -5.81
CA GLY A 380 -0.93 -21.59 -4.61
C GLY A 380 -2.16 -21.63 -3.70
N ILE A 381 -3.13 -20.74 -3.89
CA ILE A 381 -4.38 -20.68 -3.10
C ILE A 381 -5.62 -20.99 -3.92
N LYS A 382 -5.50 -21.30 -5.22
CA LYS A 382 -6.64 -21.53 -6.11
C LYS A 382 -7.62 -22.54 -5.51
N GLU A 383 -8.91 -22.23 -5.69
CA GLU A 383 -10.06 -23.00 -5.19
C GLU A 383 -10.18 -23.14 -3.66
N GLN A 384 -9.21 -22.64 -2.88
CA GLN A 384 -9.26 -22.64 -1.41
C GLN A 384 -10.10 -21.46 -0.87
N PRO A 385 -10.51 -21.48 0.42
CA PRO A 385 -11.21 -20.35 1.05
C PRO A 385 -10.47 -19.01 0.89
N ALA A 386 -9.13 -19.01 0.98
CA ALA A 386 -8.30 -17.82 0.76
C ALA A 386 -8.52 -17.19 -0.63
N HIS A 387 -8.68 -18.01 -1.67
CA HIS A 387 -8.91 -17.52 -3.03
C HIS A 387 -10.30 -16.89 -3.19
N LYS A 388 -11.34 -17.50 -2.60
CA LYS A 388 -12.68 -16.89 -2.55
C LYS A 388 -12.65 -15.54 -1.84
N LEU A 389 -11.99 -15.46 -0.68
CA LEU A 389 -11.85 -14.22 0.09
C LEU A 389 -11.10 -13.14 -0.70
N LEU A 390 -10.01 -13.51 -1.39
CA LEU A 390 -9.24 -12.60 -2.24
C LEU A 390 -10.13 -11.97 -3.32
N MET A 391 -10.84 -12.82 -4.06
CA MET A 391 -11.78 -12.40 -5.10
C MET A 391 -12.90 -11.52 -4.54
N SER A 392 -13.44 -11.86 -3.37
CA SER A 392 -14.47 -11.07 -2.70
C SER A 392 -14.01 -9.69 -2.29
N ILE A 393 -12.79 -9.55 -1.73
CA ILE A 393 -12.23 -8.24 -1.35
C ILE A 393 -12.07 -7.33 -2.58
N ALA A 394 -11.70 -7.89 -3.74
CA ALA A 394 -11.51 -7.10 -4.95
C ALA A 394 -12.79 -6.46 -5.50
N ILE A 395 -13.98 -6.97 -5.14
CA ILE A 395 -15.27 -6.37 -5.53
C ILE A 395 -15.40 -4.96 -4.93
N PHE A 396 -14.90 -4.75 -3.71
CA PHE A 396 -15.01 -3.49 -2.99
C PHE A 396 -14.01 -2.46 -3.55
N PRO A 397 -14.44 -1.23 -3.86
CA PRO A 397 -13.51 -0.14 -4.21
C PRO A 397 -12.73 0.36 -2.99
N ASP A 398 -13.37 0.40 -1.82
CA ASP A 398 -12.79 0.88 -0.57
C ASP A 398 -12.56 -0.31 0.38
N PRO A 399 -11.55 -0.26 1.27
CA PRO A 399 -11.23 -1.36 2.18
C PRO A 399 -12.45 -1.86 2.98
N PRO A 400 -12.90 -3.11 2.77
CA PRO A 400 -14.08 -3.62 3.44
C PRO A 400 -13.82 -4.07 4.88
N ILE A 401 -14.90 -4.14 5.67
CA ILE A 401 -14.92 -4.77 7.00
C ILE A 401 -15.00 -6.30 6.89
N LEU A 402 -14.54 -7.01 7.94
CA LEU A 402 -14.52 -8.47 8.01
C LEU A 402 -15.89 -9.11 7.68
N ALA A 403 -16.97 -8.60 8.26
CA ALA A 403 -18.31 -9.14 8.07
C ALA A 403 -18.74 -9.11 6.59
N ALA A 404 -18.44 -8.02 5.89
CA ALA A 404 -18.74 -7.87 4.47
C ALA A 404 -17.93 -8.87 3.63
N VAL A 405 -16.64 -9.03 3.91
CA VAL A 405 -15.77 -9.97 3.20
C VAL A 405 -16.24 -11.42 3.37
N ALA A 406 -16.57 -11.82 4.61
CA ALA A 406 -17.04 -13.17 4.91
C ALA A 406 -18.36 -13.49 4.19
N GLU A 407 -19.30 -12.53 4.18
CA GLU A 407 -20.58 -12.68 3.49
C GLU A 407 -20.40 -12.76 1.98
N VAL A 408 -19.65 -11.84 1.37
CA VAL A 408 -19.41 -11.84 -0.08
C VAL A 408 -18.70 -13.12 -0.53
N ALA A 409 -17.78 -13.66 0.29
CA ALA A 409 -17.11 -14.93 0.02
C ALA A 409 -18.03 -16.16 0.18
N GLY A 410 -19.19 -16.02 0.82
CA GLY A 410 -20.09 -17.12 1.15
C GLY A 410 -19.53 -18.05 2.21
N LEU A 411 -18.78 -17.50 3.18
CA LEU A 411 -18.05 -18.25 4.20
C LEU A 411 -18.49 -17.89 5.64
N THR A 412 -19.62 -17.20 5.81
CA THR A 412 -20.15 -16.81 7.13
C THR A 412 -20.41 -17.99 8.05
N ALA A 413 -20.80 -19.14 7.50
CA ALA A 413 -20.97 -20.39 8.25
C ALA A 413 -19.65 -21.11 8.60
N SER A 414 -18.48 -20.59 8.18
CA SER A 414 -17.17 -21.21 8.42
C SER A 414 -16.11 -20.19 8.89
N PRO A 415 -16.26 -19.62 10.11
CA PRO A 415 -15.35 -18.59 10.62
C PRO A 415 -13.87 -19.00 10.64
N ASP A 416 -13.57 -20.26 10.94
CA ASP A 416 -12.19 -20.77 10.94
C ASP A 416 -11.55 -20.71 9.56
N SER A 417 -12.33 -21.00 8.50
CA SER A 417 -11.88 -20.88 7.11
C SER A 417 -11.66 -19.43 6.71
N VAL A 418 -12.49 -18.51 7.21
CA VAL A 418 -12.30 -17.06 7.01
C VAL A 418 -11.00 -16.58 7.66
N ASN A 419 -10.80 -16.92 8.93
CA ASN A 419 -9.60 -16.53 9.68
C ASN A 419 -8.32 -17.12 9.08
N ALA A 420 -8.30 -18.42 8.80
CA ALA A 420 -7.16 -19.08 8.16
C ALA A 420 -6.90 -18.52 6.75
N GLY A 421 -7.97 -18.26 5.98
CA GLY A 421 -7.87 -17.70 4.64
C GLY A 421 -7.31 -16.27 4.64
N LEU A 422 -7.82 -15.37 5.49
CA LEU A 422 -7.32 -14.00 5.62
C LEU A 422 -5.91 -13.96 6.18
N ALA A 423 -5.55 -14.86 7.10
CA ALA A 423 -4.17 -15.02 7.56
C ALA A 423 -3.25 -15.44 6.41
N ARG A 424 -3.69 -16.39 5.56
CA ARG A 424 -2.93 -16.80 4.37
C ARG A 424 -2.76 -15.66 3.36
N LEU A 425 -3.80 -14.85 3.13
CA LEU A 425 -3.69 -13.67 2.24
C LEU A 425 -2.71 -12.62 2.76
N GLN A 426 -2.68 -12.40 4.07
CA GLN A 426 -1.70 -11.52 4.71
C GLN A 426 -0.28 -12.09 4.66
N GLN A 427 -0.13 -13.41 4.82
CA GLN A 427 1.15 -14.08 4.63
C GLN A 427 1.66 -13.89 3.21
N LEU A 428 0.81 -14.02 2.20
CA LEU A 428 1.15 -13.78 0.79
C LEU A 428 1.32 -12.28 0.45
N SER A 429 1.16 -11.39 1.43
CA SER A 429 1.16 -9.94 1.25
C SER A 429 0.14 -9.39 0.24
N LEU A 430 -0.85 -10.19 -0.17
CA LEU A 430 -1.87 -9.80 -1.15
C LEU A 430 -2.90 -8.83 -0.55
N VAL A 431 -3.13 -8.93 0.76
CA VAL A 431 -4.07 -8.11 1.53
C VAL A 431 -3.39 -7.71 2.84
N ASN A 432 -3.63 -6.48 3.32
CA ASN A 432 -3.16 -6.01 4.62
C ASN A 432 -4.33 -5.67 5.53
N LEU A 433 -4.23 -6.01 6.82
CA LEU A 433 -5.17 -5.52 7.82
C LEU A 433 -4.65 -4.21 8.40
N ASN A 434 -5.43 -3.14 8.27
CA ASN A 434 -5.19 -1.90 8.97
C ASN A 434 -5.62 -2.07 10.43
N GLN A 435 -4.67 -1.98 11.37
CA GLN A 435 -4.93 -2.22 12.80
C GLN A 435 -5.75 -1.11 13.45
N GLU A 436 -5.72 0.11 12.91
CA GLU A 436 -6.47 1.25 13.44
C GLU A 436 -7.95 1.19 13.04
N THR A 437 -8.22 0.79 11.78
CA THR A 437 -9.58 0.78 11.23
C THR A 437 -10.21 -0.61 11.22
N GLY A 438 -9.43 -1.68 11.38
CA GLY A 438 -9.88 -3.07 11.26
C GLY A 438 -10.27 -3.49 9.84
N ARG A 439 -9.88 -2.72 8.82
CA ARG A 439 -10.27 -2.94 7.41
C ARG A 439 -9.18 -3.64 6.61
N TYR A 440 -9.61 -4.40 5.61
CA TYR A 440 -8.72 -5.15 4.72
C TYR A 440 -8.37 -4.33 3.47
N GLU A 441 -7.12 -3.91 3.38
CA GLU A 441 -6.59 -3.10 2.30
C GLU A 441 -5.96 -3.97 1.21
N MET A 442 -6.26 -3.62 -0.04
CA MET A 442 -5.70 -4.22 -1.24
C MET A 442 -5.15 -3.11 -2.14
N LEU A 443 -3.96 -3.32 -2.72
CA LEU A 443 -3.38 -2.35 -3.65
C LEU A 443 -4.15 -2.35 -4.97
N SER A 444 -4.25 -1.19 -5.63
CA SER A 444 -4.99 -1.03 -6.88
C SER A 444 -4.58 -2.04 -7.95
N LEU A 445 -3.27 -2.26 -8.17
CA LEU A 445 -2.78 -3.23 -9.15
C LEU A 445 -3.14 -4.68 -8.79
N THR A 446 -3.11 -5.02 -7.49
CA THR A 446 -3.55 -6.33 -7.00
C THR A 446 -5.04 -6.51 -7.26
N ARG A 447 -5.85 -5.46 -7.00
CA ARG A 447 -7.30 -5.47 -7.23
C ARG A 447 -7.64 -5.70 -8.69
N GLU A 448 -6.99 -5.01 -9.63
CA GLU A 448 -7.21 -5.22 -11.06
C GLU A 448 -6.87 -6.66 -11.49
N TYR A 449 -5.72 -7.20 -11.05
CA TYR A 449 -5.36 -8.60 -11.31
C TYR A 449 -6.45 -9.56 -10.80
N VAL A 450 -6.89 -9.38 -9.57
CA VAL A 450 -7.88 -10.25 -8.92
C VAL A 450 -9.27 -10.10 -9.57
N LEU A 451 -9.63 -8.93 -10.10
CA LEU A 451 -10.89 -8.76 -10.81
C LEU A 451 -10.94 -9.58 -12.12
N ALA A 452 -9.83 -9.78 -12.82
CA ALA A 452 -9.83 -10.71 -13.95
C ALA A 452 -9.72 -12.18 -13.54
N GLU A 453 -9.05 -12.49 -12.43
CA GLU A 453 -9.16 -13.83 -11.85
C GLU A 453 -10.63 -14.11 -11.51
N LEU A 454 -11.35 -13.18 -10.88
CA LEU A 454 -12.78 -13.29 -10.60
C LEU A 454 -13.62 -13.51 -11.86
N ALA A 455 -13.35 -12.78 -12.94
CA ALA A 455 -14.04 -12.96 -14.22
C ALA A 455 -13.85 -14.36 -14.84
N ALA A 456 -12.78 -15.08 -14.47
CA ALA A 456 -12.57 -16.47 -14.87
C ALA A 456 -13.46 -17.48 -14.10
N TYR A 457 -14.15 -17.05 -13.03
CA TYR A 457 -15.10 -17.86 -12.25
C TYR A 457 -16.49 -17.21 -12.27
N PRO A 458 -17.20 -17.21 -13.40
CA PRO A 458 -18.45 -16.45 -13.58
C PRO A 458 -19.57 -16.84 -12.61
N ASP A 459 -19.65 -18.11 -12.22
CA ASP A 459 -20.66 -18.57 -11.25
C ASP A 459 -20.37 -18.02 -9.85
N PHE A 460 -19.11 -18.05 -9.43
CA PHE A 460 -18.71 -17.46 -8.16
C PHE A 460 -18.87 -15.94 -8.18
N GLU A 461 -18.49 -15.27 -9.27
CA GLU A 461 -18.67 -13.82 -9.43
C GLU A 461 -20.13 -13.41 -9.27
N ARG A 462 -21.04 -14.10 -9.97
CA ARG A 462 -22.48 -13.82 -9.90
C ARG A 462 -23.00 -13.91 -8.47
N GLU A 463 -22.67 -14.99 -7.77
CA GLU A 463 -23.12 -15.23 -6.41
C GLU A 463 -22.46 -14.27 -5.39
N ALA A 464 -21.17 -13.97 -5.56
CA ALA A 464 -20.46 -13.01 -4.72
C ALA A 464 -21.04 -11.60 -4.87
N ARG A 465 -21.30 -11.15 -6.11
CA ARG A 465 -21.93 -9.84 -6.36
C ARG A 465 -23.37 -9.78 -5.85
N LYS A 466 -24.13 -10.87 -5.92
CA LYS A 466 -25.45 -10.96 -5.30
C LYS A 466 -25.38 -10.78 -3.79
N ARG A 467 -24.50 -11.51 -3.11
CA ARG A 467 -24.27 -11.36 -1.65
C ARG A 467 -23.76 -9.97 -1.28
N TRP A 468 -22.91 -9.37 -2.10
CA TRP A 468 -22.42 -8.00 -1.90
C TRP A 468 -23.55 -6.96 -1.92
N VAL A 469 -24.45 -7.04 -2.90
CA VAL A 469 -25.62 -6.16 -2.97
C VAL A 469 -26.54 -6.38 -1.77
N ASN A 470 -26.85 -7.63 -1.44
CA ASN A 470 -27.72 -7.96 -0.31
C ASN A 470 -27.11 -7.47 1.01
N PHE A 471 -25.81 -7.67 1.23
CA PHE A 471 -25.11 -7.20 2.42
C PHE A 471 -25.27 -5.69 2.60
N TYR A 472 -25.09 -4.90 1.54
CA TYR A 472 -25.23 -3.44 1.64
C TYR A 472 -26.68 -2.95 1.71
N GLN A 473 -27.63 -3.71 1.16
CA GLN A 473 -29.05 -3.46 1.42
C GLN A 473 -29.37 -3.69 2.90
N ASP A 474 -28.99 -4.82 3.47
CA ASP A 474 -29.20 -5.13 4.88
C ASP A 474 -28.46 -4.14 5.78
N PHE A 475 -27.21 -3.79 5.44
CA PHE A 475 -26.44 -2.78 6.14
C PHE A 475 -27.14 -1.42 6.14
N ALA A 476 -27.68 -1.01 4.98
CA ALA A 476 -28.48 0.22 4.89
C ALA A 476 -29.80 0.09 5.68
N GLN A 477 -30.49 -1.04 5.68
CA GLN A 477 -31.72 -1.22 6.46
C GLN A 477 -31.49 -1.09 7.96
N HIS A 478 -30.38 -1.63 8.48
CA HIS A 478 -30.07 -1.58 9.91
C HIS A 478 -29.47 -0.24 10.38
N ASN A 479 -28.81 0.49 9.48
CA ASN A 479 -28.09 1.73 9.81
C ASN A 479 -28.73 2.99 9.21
N ALA A 480 -29.73 2.85 8.34
CA ALA A 480 -30.60 3.92 7.88
C ALA A 480 -31.98 3.81 8.56
N GLY A 481 -32.77 4.88 8.49
CA GLY A 481 -34.10 4.90 9.12
C GLY A 481 -34.70 6.30 9.24
N GLU A 482 -36.02 6.32 9.46
CA GLU A 482 -36.82 7.53 9.63
C GLU A 482 -37.04 7.93 11.10
N ASP A 483 -36.82 7.03 12.07
CA ASP A 483 -37.00 7.28 13.50
C ASP A 483 -35.66 7.47 14.20
N TRP A 484 -35.41 8.72 14.60
CA TRP A 484 -34.10 9.25 15.00
C TRP A 484 -34.16 9.78 16.45
N GLU A 485 -34.88 9.07 17.33
CA GLU A 485 -35.00 9.35 18.78
C GLU A 485 -33.65 9.45 19.52
N LYS A 486 -32.54 9.07 18.89
CA LYS A 486 -31.20 9.20 19.46
C LYS A 486 -30.26 9.87 18.46
N TRP A 487 -29.41 10.73 19.02
CA TRP A 487 -28.27 11.41 18.42
C TRP A 487 -27.18 10.44 17.87
N ILE A 488 -27.56 9.48 17.02
CA ILE A 488 -26.64 8.50 16.44
C ILE A 488 -26.37 8.92 15.00
N HIS A 489 -25.12 9.28 14.77
CA HIS A 489 -24.58 9.70 13.49
C HIS A 489 -24.84 8.62 12.42
N TYR A 490 -25.06 9.05 11.19
CA TYR A 490 -24.84 8.18 10.03
C TYR A 490 -23.35 7.82 9.86
N SER A 491 -22.54 7.83 10.93
CA SER A 491 -21.10 7.56 10.92
C SER A 491 -20.81 6.19 10.32
N LYS A 492 -21.62 5.18 10.65
CA LYS A 492 -21.51 3.85 10.04
C LYS A 492 -21.78 3.86 8.53
N LEU A 493 -22.75 4.66 8.05
CA LEU A 493 -22.97 4.83 6.62
C LEU A 493 -21.87 5.68 5.97
N ASP A 494 -21.30 6.63 6.71
CA ASP A 494 -20.21 7.51 6.30
C ASP A 494 -18.93 6.74 6.06
N GLU A 495 -18.57 5.86 7.00
CA GLU A 495 -17.44 4.94 6.91
C GLU A 495 -17.56 3.95 5.73
N GLU A 496 -18.78 3.65 5.27
CA GLU A 496 -19.07 2.74 4.16
C GLU A 496 -19.54 3.45 2.88
N GLN A 497 -19.48 4.78 2.84
CA GLN A 497 -20.11 5.59 1.80
C GLN A 497 -19.64 5.20 0.38
N GLY A 498 -18.34 4.99 0.19
CA GLY A 498 -17.82 4.65 -1.14
C GLY A 498 -18.19 3.24 -1.60
N ASN A 499 -18.34 2.28 -0.68
CA ASN A 499 -18.84 0.94 -0.98
C ASN A 499 -20.35 0.94 -1.29
N LEU A 500 -21.16 1.68 -0.52
CA LEU A 500 -22.58 1.89 -0.80
C LEU A 500 -22.79 2.54 -2.18
N ARG A 501 -21.97 3.55 -2.50
CA ARG A 501 -21.96 4.22 -3.81
C ARG A 501 -21.63 3.25 -4.93
N ALA A 502 -20.58 2.45 -4.79
CA ALA A 502 -20.24 1.48 -5.83
C ALA A 502 -21.31 0.42 -6.02
N THR A 503 -21.99 0.01 -4.95
CA THR A 503 -23.13 -0.91 -5.04
C THR A 503 -24.25 -0.32 -5.90
N LEU A 504 -24.64 0.94 -5.67
CA LEU A 504 -25.63 1.64 -6.49
C LEU A 504 -25.21 1.74 -7.96
N TYR A 505 -23.97 2.17 -8.23
CA TYR A 505 -23.45 2.30 -9.60
C TYR A 505 -23.39 0.97 -10.33
N TRP A 506 -22.97 -0.10 -9.64
CA TRP A 506 -22.92 -1.43 -10.22
C TRP A 506 -24.34 -1.95 -10.52
N CYS A 507 -25.29 -1.83 -9.60
CA CYS A 507 -26.68 -2.24 -9.85
C CYS A 507 -27.29 -1.47 -11.02
N LYS A 508 -27.04 -0.15 -11.12
CA LYS A 508 -27.49 0.67 -12.26
C LYS A 508 -26.91 0.16 -13.59
N ALA A 509 -25.61 -0.14 -13.63
CA ALA A 509 -24.93 -0.64 -14.83
C ALA A 509 -25.43 -2.02 -15.27
N GLN A 510 -25.95 -2.82 -14.34
CA GLN A 510 -26.56 -4.14 -14.60
C GLN A 510 -28.08 -4.09 -14.77
N GLU A 511 -28.67 -2.88 -14.90
CA GLU A 511 -30.12 -2.67 -15.02
C GLU A 511 -30.97 -3.28 -13.87
N ARG A 512 -30.36 -3.45 -12.70
CA ARG A 512 -30.97 -3.97 -11.46
C ARG A 512 -31.77 -2.87 -10.75
N TYR A 513 -32.90 -2.50 -11.37
CA TYR A 513 -33.72 -1.37 -10.95
C TYR A 513 -34.25 -1.48 -9.51
N GLU A 514 -34.78 -2.65 -9.13
CA GLU A 514 -35.39 -2.86 -7.81
C GLU A 514 -34.37 -2.64 -6.69
N GLU A 515 -33.16 -3.15 -6.86
CA GLU A 515 -32.09 -3.02 -5.88
C GLU A 515 -31.60 -1.58 -5.76
N VAL A 516 -31.52 -0.83 -6.87
CA VAL A 516 -31.22 0.61 -6.84
C VAL A 516 -32.35 1.37 -6.14
N ARG A 517 -33.61 1.09 -6.49
CA ARG A 517 -34.80 1.72 -5.91
C ARG A 517 -34.81 1.55 -4.39
N ASP A 518 -34.68 0.33 -3.92
CA ASP A 518 -34.81 -0.02 -2.50
C ASP A 518 -33.63 0.53 -1.69
N LEU A 519 -32.40 0.40 -2.20
CA LEU A 519 -31.22 0.96 -1.54
C LEU A 519 -31.27 2.49 -1.52
N TRP A 520 -31.72 3.14 -2.60
CA TRP A 520 -31.87 4.60 -2.63
C TRP A 520 -32.90 5.11 -1.64
N LEU A 521 -34.05 4.42 -1.51
CA LEU A 521 -35.09 4.78 -0.54
C LEU A 521 -34.59 4.71 0.92
N LEU A 522 -33.62 3.85 1.22
CA LEU A 522 -32.96 3.81 2.54
C LEU A 522 -31.96 4.95 2.71
N LEU A 523 -31.13 5.20 1.68
CA LEU A 523 -30.00 6.12 1.78
C LEU A 523 -30.36 7.60 1.54
N TYR A 524 -31.55 7.92 1.01
CA TYR A 524 -31.86 9.28 0.57
C TYR A 524 -31.74 10.34 1.68
N HIS A 525 -32.11 9.99 2.92
CA HIS A 525 -31.99 10.89 4.06
C HIS A 525 -30.52 11.21 4.37
N TYR A 526 -29.68 10.18 4.40
CA TYR A 526 -28.23 10.33 4.55
C TYR A 526 -27.65 11.17 3.42
N ALA A 527 -27.98 10.84 2.17
CA ALA A 527 -27.57 11.57 0.97
C ALA A 527 -27.99 13.05 1.01
N ASN A 528 -29.15 13.36 1.60
CA ASN A 528 -29.66 14.71 1.77
C ASN A 528 -28.87 15.54 2.78
N LEU A 529 -28.26 14.91 3.80
CA LEU A 529 -27.69 15.61 4.95
C LEU A 529 -26.19 15.89 4.80
N TYR A 530 -25.44 14.98 4.17
CA TYR A 530 -23.98 15.06 4.12
C TYR A 530 -23.40 15.52 2.76
N SER A 531 -24.26 15.69 1.76
CA SER A 531 -23.92 16.21 0.41
C SER A 531 -22.85 15.41 -0.33
N TYR A 532 -22.88 14.10 -0.21
CA TYR A 532 -21.92 13.20 -0.85
C TYR A 532 -22.23 12.82 -2.31
N TRP A 533 -23.12 13.58 -2.93
CA TRP A 533 -23.78 13.16 -4.15
C TRP A 533 -24.07 14.39 -4.99
N ASP A 534 -23.02 14.91 -5.60
CA ASP A 534 -23.13 15.92 -6.66
C ASP A 534 -24.09 15.45 -7.77
N ASP A 535 -24.28 14.12 -7.91
CA ASP A 535 -25.20 13.46 -8.83
C ASP A 535 -26.61 13.14 -8.28
N ARG A 536 -27.09 13.70 -7.15
CA ARG A 536 -28.46 13.38 -6.64
C ARG A 536 -29.55 13.62 -7.66
N LEU A 537 -29.48 14.74 -8.36
CA LEU A 537 -30.44 15.08 -9.41
C LEU A 537 -30.39 14.04 -10.53
N HIS A 538 -29.20 13.57 -10.89
CA HIS A 538 -29.01 12.53 -11.90
C HIS A 538 -29.60 11.17 -11.46
N TRP A 539 -29.37 10.76 -10.20
CA TRP A 539 -29.96 9.55 -9.63
C TRP A 539 -31.48 9.60 -9.57
N LEU A 540 -32.03 10.70 -9.05
CA LEU A 540 -33.47 10.90 -8.98
C LEU A 540 -34.09 10.96 -10.38
N GLN A 541 -33.45 11.61 -11.34
CA GLN A 541 -33.90 11.64 -12.72
C GLN A 541 -33.95 10.23 -13.32
N TRP A 542 -32.89 9.44 -13.16
CA TRP A 542 -32.85 8.06 -13.64
C TRP A 542 -33.95 7.21 -12.99
N LEU A 543 -34.15 7.32 -11.67
CA LEU A 543 -35.19 6.59 -10.95
C LEU A 543 -36.62 6.99 -11.40
N ILE A 544 -36.85 8.28 -11.68
CA ILE A 544 -38.12 8.77 -12.23
C ILE A 544 -38.36 8.16 -13.61
N GLU A 545 -37.38 8.20 -14.50
CA GLU A 545 -37.50 7.62 -15.85
C GLU A 545 -37.75 6.11 -15.82
N GLN A 546 -37.05 5.37 -14.94
CA GLN A 546 -37.22 3.92 -14.82
C GLN A 546 -38.56 3.53 -14.20
N SER A 547 -39.00 4.24 -13.15
CA SER A 547 -40.32 4.01 -12.54
C SER A 547 -41.44 4.31 -13.52
N GLU A 548 -41.32 5.38 -14.31
CA GLU A 548 -42.29 5.73 -15.35
C GLU A 548 -42.39 4.65 -16.43
N ARG A 549 -41.25 4.21 -16.99
CA ARG A 549 -41.21 3.16 -18.03
C ARG A 549 -41.83 1.83 -17.56
N ARG A 550 -41.73 1.54 -16.27
CA ARG A 550 -42.24 0.30 -15.64
C ARG A 550 -43.68 0.42 -15.14
N GLY A 551 -44.28 1.61 -15.18
CA GLY A 551 -45.62 1.86 -14.62
C GLY A 551 -45.67 1.81 -13.08
N GLU A 552 -44.52 1.96 -12.40
CA GLU A 552 -44.45 2.00 -10.94
C GLU A 552 -44.79 3.40 -10.41
N TRP A 553 -46.07 3.77 -10.47
CA TRP A 553 -46.52 5.13 -10.16
C TRP A 553 -46.24 5.56 -8.72
N SER A 554 -46.28 4.65 -7.73
CA SER A 554 -45.94 4.98 -6.34
C SER A 554 -44.47 5.42 -6.21
N SER A 555 -43.55 4.64 -6.79
CA SER A 555 -42.12 4.96 -6.84
C SER A 555 -41.87 6.26 -7.61
N PHE A 556 -42.51 6.44 -8.77
CA PHE A 556 -42.45 7.65 -9.58
C PHE A 556 -42.82 8.90 -8.79
N ILE A 557 -43.95 8.86 -8.07
CA ILE A 557 -44.43 9.99 -7.27
C ILE A 557 -43.43 10.31 -6.16
N LYS A 558 -42.96 9.29 -5.42
CA LYS A 558 -41.97 9.48 -4.34
C LYS A 558 -40.69 10.13 -4.86
N PHE A 559 -40.11 9.63 -5.95
CA PHE A 559 -38.88 10.22 -6.50
C PHE A 559 -39.09 11.61 -7.09
N SER A 560 -40.25 11.87 -7.71
CA SER A 560 -40.62 13.19 -8.22
C SER A 560 -40.74 14.23 -7.12
N ILE A 561 -41.37 13.88 -5.98
CA ILE A 561 -41.43 14.72 -4.78
C ILE A 561 -40.02 15.01 -4.26
N ARG A 562 -39.16 13.99 -4.14
CA ARG A 562 -37.78 14.19 -3.64
C ARG A 562 -36.96 15.09 -4.58
N LYS A 563 -37.09 14.93 -5.90
CA LYS A 563 -36.42 15.78 -6.89
C LYS A 563 -36.90 17.23 -6.82
N SER A 564 -38.22 17.45 -6.76
CA SER A 564 -38.78 18.79 -6.67
C SER A 564 -38.31 19.51 -5.40
N TRP A 565 -38.25 18.83 -4.26
CA TRP A 565 -37.72 19.41 -3.03
C TRP A 565 -36.26 19.86 -3.14
N LEU A 566 -35.42 19.10 -3.86
CA LEU A 566 -34.03 19.49 -4.08
C LEU A 566 -33.93 20.73 -4.97
N LEU A 567 -34.70 20.79 -6.05
CA LEU A 567 -34.77 21.93 -6.95
C LEU A 567 -35.30 23.21 -6.26
N ILE A 568 -36.37 23.07 -5.45
CA ILE A 568 -36.94 24.17 -4.65
C ILE A 568 -35.89 24.75 -3.68
N ARG A 569 -35.04 23.90 -3.11
CA ARG A 569 -33.96 24.33 -2.20
C ARG A 569 -32.86 25.10 -2.91
N MET A 570 -32.46 24.65 -4.10
CA MET A 570 -31.45 25.37 -4.90
C MET A 570 -31.97 26.74 -5.36
N CYS A 571 -33.27 26.85 -5.60
CA CYS A 571 -34.01 28.12 -5.71
C CYS A 571 -33.55 29.04 -6.86
N SER A 572 -32.90 28.51 -7.90
CA SER A 572 -32.68 29.26 -9.15
C SER A 572 -33.99 29.36 -9.94
N GLN A 573 -34.13 30.37 -10.80
CA GLN A 573 -35.34 30.55 -11.60
C GLN A 573 -35.65 29.33 -12.48
N GLN A 574 -34.62 28.70 -13.04
CA GLN A 574 -34.76 27.46 -13.81
C GLN A 574 -35.22 26.29 -12.95
N ASN A 575 -34.62 26.12 -11.76
CA ASN A 575 -34.95 25.01 -10.87
C ASN A 575 -36.39 25.11 -10.33
N LEU A 576 -36.87 26.31 -10.02
CA LEU A 576 -38.25 26.51 -9.58
C LEU A 576 -39.26 26.19 -10.70
N LYS A 577 -38.98 26.56 -11.94
CA LYS A 577 -39.82 26.20 -13.11
C LYS A 577 -39.85 24.69 -13.33
N GLU A 578 -38.70 24.03 -13.25
CA GLU A 578 -38.63 22.57 -13.38
C GLU A 578 -39.38 21.87 -12.24
N ALA A 579 -39.22 22.33 -10.99
CA ALA A 579 -39.95 21.79 -9.84
C ALA A 579 -41.47 21.94 -9.99
N GLU A 580 -41.93 23.09 -10.50
CA GLU A 580 -43.35 23.34 -10.78
C GLU A 580 -43.92 22.35 -11.79
N GLU A 581 -43.20 22.11 -12.90
CA GLU A 581 -43.65 21.16 -13.92
C GLU A 581 -43.67 19.72 -13.39
N ILE A 582 -42.65 19.31 -12.62
CA ILE A 582 -42.61 18.00 -11.96
C ILE A 582 -43.81 17.84 -11.03
N LEU A 583 -44.06 18.81 -10.13
CA LEU A 583 -45.15 18.74 -9.17
C LEU A 583 -46.52 18.73 -9.86
N ARG A 584 -46.72 19.56 -10.88
CA ARG A 584 -47.95 19.61 -11.68
C ARG A 584 -48.24 18.27 -12.35
N ARG A 585 -47.24 17.68 -13.00
CA ARG A 585 -47.35 16.36 -13.64
C ARG A 585 -47.64 15.26 -12.61
N THR A 586 -46.96 15.31 -11.48
CA THR A 586 -47.12 14.31 -10.40
C THR A 586 -48.50 14.41 -9.76
N TRP A 587 -49.08 15.61 -9.63
CA TRP A 587 -50.41 15.83 -9.06
C TRP A 587 -51.53 15.19 -9.89
N VAL A 588 -51.37 15.11 -11.21
CA VAL A 588 -52.32 14.39 -12.07
C VAL A 588 -52.38 12.90 -11.72
N LEU A 589 -51.24 12.33 -11.31
CA LEU A 589 -51.09 10.91 -10.97
C LEU A 589 -51.36 10.59 -9.50
N ARG A 590 -51.82 11.57 -8.70
CA ARG A 590 -52.01 11.44 -7.25
C ARG A 590 -52.91 10.27 -6.84
N ASP A 591 -53.82 9.84 -7.73
CA ASP A 591 -54.74 8.75 -7.42
C ASP A 591 -54.06 7.39 -7.30
N HIS A 592 -52.82 7.26 -7.78
CA HIS A 592 -51.96 6.09 -7.59
C HIS A 592 -51.17 6.09 -6.27
N ALA A 593 -51.38 7.11 -5.41
CA ALA A 593 -50.70 7.26 -4.14
C ALA A 593 -51.67 7.20 -2.95
N ASP A 594 -51.17 6.74 -1.81
CA ASP A 594 -51.86 6.83 -0.52
C ASP A 594 -51.99 8.30 -0.06
N LEU A 595 -52.81 8.53 0.97
CA LEU A 595 -53.09 9.88 1.47
C LEU A 595 -51.85 10.59 2.02
N CYS A 596 -50.90 9.85 2.60
CA CYS A 596 -49.64 10.40 3.11
C CYS A 596 -48.73 10.92 1.99
N VAL A 597 -48.59 10.15 0.92
CA VAL A 597 -47.80 10.56 -0.26
C VAL A 597 -48.47 11.72 -1.00
N ARG A 598 -49.81 11.79 -1.00
CA ARG A 598 -50.54 12.97 -1.50
C ARG A 598 -50.28 14.20 -0.62
N ALA A 599 -50.21 14.03 0.70
CA ALA A 599 -49.85 15.10 1.62
C ALA A 599 -48.41 15.61 1.37
N ASP A 600 -47.43 14.71 1.20
CA ASP A 600 -46.04 15.07 0.83
C ASP A 600 -45.98 15.88 -0.50
N LEU A 601 -46.88 15.58 -1.44
CA LEU A 601 -46.98 16.29 -2.71
C LEU A 601 -47.60 17.68 -2.55
N ALA A 602 -48.62 17.82 -1.70
CA ALA A 602 -49.20 19.10 -1.31
C ALA A 602 -48.16 19.96 -0.57
N GLU A 603 -47.41 19.38 0.36
CA GLU A 603 -46.30 20.01 1.08
C GLU A 603 -45.24 20.54 0.09
N GLY A 604 -44.83 19.72 -0.88
CA GLY A 604 -43.89 20.10 -1.93
C GLY A 604 -44.38 21.31 -2.74
N THR A 605 -45.67 21.36 -3.05
CA THR A 605 -46.30 22.46 -3.79
C THR A 605 -46.42 23.72 -2.95
N ALA A 606 -46.79 23.60 -1.67
CA ALA A 606 -46.78 24.71 -0.72
C ALA A 606 -45.39 25.33 -0.60
N ARG A 607 -44.34 24.51 -0.44
CA ARG A 607 -42.94 24.96 -0.38
C ARG A 607 -42.51 25.73 -1.62
N LEU A 608 -42.88 25.23 -2.81
CA LEU A 608 -42.62 25.93 -4.07
C LEU A 608 -43.28 27.31 -4.08
N LYS A 609 -44.57 27.39 -3.70
CA LYS A 609 -45.33 28.65 -3.69
C LYS A 609 -44.79 29.64 -2.66
N ILE A 610 -44.33 29.18 -1.49
CA ILE A 610 -43.61 30.01 -0.51
C ILE A 610 -42.34 30.60 -1.14
N ARG A 611 -41.52 29.79 -1.83
CA ARG A 611 -40.29 30.28 -2.49
C ARG A 611 -40.57 31.27 -3.63
N GLN A 612 -41.71 31.12 -4.31
CA GLN A 612 -42.25 32.05 -5.32
C GLN A 612 -42.94 33.29 -4.71
N LYS A 613 -43.05 33.40 -3.38
CA LYS A 613 -43.78 34.46 -2.66
C LYS A 613 -45.30 34.51 -2.95
N MET A 614 -45.87 33.38 -3.38
CA MET A 614 -47.31 33.21 -3.63
C MET A 614 -48.00 32.66 -2.38
N TYR A 615 -48.10 33.49 -1.33
CA TYR A 615 -48.51 33.01 0.00
C TYR A 615 -49.98 32.57 0.10
N GLN A 616 -50.87 33.13 -0.73
CA GLN A 616 -52.28 32.70 -0.77
C GLN A 616 -52.40 31.27 -1.30
N ASP A 617 -51.76 30.98 -2.44
CA ASP A 617 -51.70 29.62 -3.00
C ASP A 617 -51.04 28.66 -2.02
N ALA A 618 -49.95 29.07 -1.36
CA ALA A 618 -49.28 28.23 -0.37
C ALA A 618 -50.21 27.84 0.78
N ARG A 619 -51.04 28.76 1.29
CA ARG A 619 -52.03 28.47 2.34
C ARG A 619 -53.10 27.48 1.88
N TYR A 620 -53.56 27.58 0.64
CA TYR A 620 -54.49 26.61 0.06
C TYR A 620 -53.88 25.20 0.09
N TRP A 621 -52.65 25.05 -0.39
CA TRP A 621 -51.96 23.76 -0.40
C TRP A 621 -51.70 23.21 1.00
N LEU A 622 -51.35 24.05 1.97
CA LEU A 622 -51.15 23.63 3.38
C LEU A 622 -52.47 23.20 4.04
N THR A 623 -53.60 23.80 3.66
CA THR A 623 -54.93 23.39 4.14
C THR A 623 -55.29 22.02 3.57
N LEU A 624 -55.04 21.82 2.28
CA LEU A 624 -55.24 20.52 1.63
C LEU A 624 -54.33 19.42 2.22
N GLU A 625 -53.06 19.75 2.51
CA GLU A 625 -52.14 18.83 3.20
C GLU A 625 -52.71 18.40 4.56
N GLU A 626 -53.17 19.35 5.37
CA GLU A 626 -53.77 19.05 6.68
C GLU A 626 -55.02 18.17 6.57
N GLU A 627 -55.92 18.46 5.63
CA GLU A 627 -57.11 17.64 5.37
C GLU A 627 -56.74 16.21 4.96
N LEU A 628 -55.74 16.03 4.10
CA LEU A 628 -55.26 14.71 3.68
C LEU A 628 -54.70 13.91 4.86
N VAL A 629 -53.94 14.57 5.74
CA VAL A 629 -53.35 13.95 6.94
C VAL A 629 -54.43 13.54 7.95
N GLN A 630 -55.42 14.40 8.19
CA GLN A 630 -56.56 14.08 9.08
C GLN A 630 -57.37 12.89 8.56
N ASN A 631 -57.54 12.80 7.24
CA ASN A 631 -58.28 11.70 6.60
C ASN A 631 -57.47 10.39 6.50
N ALA A 632 -56.15 10.43 6.70
CA ALA A 632 -55.26 9.27 6.55
C ALA A 632 -55.34 8.24 7.70
N GLN A 633 -56.11 8.51 8.76
CA GLN A 633 -56.31 7.60 9.91
C GLN A 633 -54.99 7.07 10.51
N LEU A 634 -54.02 7.96 10.68
CA LEU A 634 -52.68 7.63 11.17
C LEU A 634 -52.65 7.46 12.69
N GLU A 635 -51.70 6.65 13.18
CA GLU A 635 -51.38 6.60 14.60
C GLU A 635 -50.91 7.97 15.11
N GLU A 636 -51.12 8.27 16.40
CA GLU A 636 -50.87 9.60 16.99
C GLU A 636 -49.47 10.15 16.70
N ARG A 637 -48.45 9.29 16.78
CA ARG A 637 -47.05 9.65 16.47
C ARG A 637 -46.86 10.02 15.00
N GLN A 638 -47.40 9.22 14.08
CA GLN A 638 -47.32 9.47 12.64
C GLN A 638 -48.13 10.71 12.24
N HIS A 639 -49.34 10.84 12.78
CA HIS A 639 -50.18 12.02 12.60
C HIS A 639 -49.43 13.29 13.04
N THR A 640 -48.83 13.28 14.22
CA THR A 640 -48.01 14.41 14.71
C THR A 640 -46.87 14.75 13.76
N ARG A 641 -46.21 13.73 13.19
CA ARG A 641 -45.11 13.90 12.25
C ARG A 641 -45.54 14.57 10.93
N TYR A 642 -46.73 14.29 10.45
CA TYR A 642 -47.28 14.91 9.23
C TYR A 642 -47.88 16.30 9.48
N ILE A 643 -48.37 16.59 10.69
CA ILE A 643 -48.89 17.92 11.04
C ILE A 643 -47.78 18.95 11.28
N ILE A 644 -46.62 18.53 11.78
CA ILE A 644 -45.50 19.44 12.05
C ILE A 644 -45.07 20.26 10.82
N PRO A 645 -44.86 19.68 9.62
CA PRO A 645 -44.56 20.45 8.41
C PRO A 645 -45.60 21.50 8.05
N VAL A 646 -46.90 21.19 8.19
CA VAL A 646 -48.00 22.15 7.97
C VAL A 646 -47.81 23.38 8.86
N LEU A 647 -47.65 23.16 10.17
CA LEU A 647 -47.45 24.25 11.15
C LEU A 647 -46.17 25.03 10.87
N TYR A 648 -45.09 24.32 10.54
CA TYR A 648 -43.79 24.91 10.24
C TYR A 648 -43.86 25.85 9.03
N HIS A 649 -44.51 25.44 7.95
CA HIS A 649 -44.63 26.24 6.74
C HIS A 649 -45.67 27.36 6.87
N ARG A 650 -46.72 27.20 7.68
CA ARG A 650 -47.60 28.32 8.08
C ARG A 650 -46.82 29.38 8.85
N ALA A 651 -45.96 28.97 9.78
CA ALA A 651 -45.10 29.89 10.53
C ALA A 651 -44.11 30.64 9.61
N GLU A 652 -43.52 29.95 8.63
CA GLU A 652 -42.66 30.56 7.59
C GLU A 652 -43.39 31.64 6.77
N ILE A 653 -44.67 31.40 6.44
CA ILE A 653 -45.51 32.40 5.75
C ILE A 653 -45.76 33.62 6.64
N PHE A 654 -46.20 33.43 7.89
CA PHE A 654 -46.44 34.54 8.82
C PHE A 654 -45.17 35.36 9.10
N HIS A 655 -44.03 34.67 9.22
CA HIS A 655 -42.73 35.34 9.30
C HIS A 655 -42.46 36.20 8.05
N SER A 656 -42.73 35.66 6.86
CA SER A 656 -42.51 36.38 5.60
C SER A 656 -43.45 37.57 5.39
N GLU A 657 -44.58 37.61 6.12
CA GLU A 657 -45.56 38.71 6.15
C GLU A 657 -45.37 39.65 7.34
N TYR A 658 -44.28 39.53 8.09
CA TYR A 658 -43.96 40.36 9.26
C TYR A 658 -44.93 40.19 10.45
N GLU A 659 -45.74 39.13 10.47
CA GLU A 659 -46.63 38.79 11.58
C GLU A 659 -45.91 37.95 12.66
N TRP A 660 -44.88 38.57 13.27
CA TRP A 660 -43.92 37.91 14.17
C TRP A 660 -44.55 37.15 15.33
N MET A 661 -45.60 37.70 15.94
CA MET A 661 -46.28 37.07 17.08
C MET A 661 -46.94 35.74 16.71
N LYS A 662 -47.60 35.67 15.54
CA LYS A 662 -48.23 34.44 15.06
C LYS A 662 -47.18 33.42 14.64
N ALA A 663 -46.10 33.88 13.98
CA ALA A 663 -44.97 33.01 13.63
C ALA A 663 -44.29 32.41 14.88
N LYS A 664 -44.02 33.22 15.91
CA LYS A 664 -43.41 32.80 17.19
C LYS A 664 -44.27 31.72 17.86
N ALA A 665 -45.59 31.93 17.96
CA ALA A 665 -46.52 30.97 18.55
C ALA A 665 -46.52 29.62 17.81
N LEU A 666 -46.57 29.62 16.48
CA LEU A 666 -46.57 28.38 15.70
C LEU A 666 -45.22 27.65 15.76
N PHE A 667 -44.08 28.36 15.76
CA PHE A 667 -42.78 27.69 15.93
C PHE A 667 -42.61 27.09 17.33
N GLN A 668 -43.17 27.71 18.37
CA GLN A 668 -43.22 27.13 19.71
C GLN A 668 -44.10 25.87 19.75
N GLU A 669 -45.26 25.88 19.08
CA GLU A 669 -46.10 24.70 18.93
C GLU A 669 -45.40 23.57 18.17
N VAL A 670 -44.67 23.90 17.09
CA VAL A 670 -43.84 22.94 16.37
C VAL A 670 -42.82 22.30 17.30
N ILE A 671 -42.11 23.08 18.12
CA ILE A 671 -41.14 22.54 19.09
C ILE A 671 -41.84 21.60 20.07
N GLN A 672 -42.98 21.99 20.64
CA GLN A 672 -43.72 21.17 21.61
C GLN A 672 -44.19 19.84 21.00
N LYS A 673 -44.80 19.87 19.82
CA LYS A 673 -45.25 18.64 19.12
C LYS A 673 -44.07 17.78 18.72
N ALA A 674 -42.98 18.41 18.29
CA ALA A 674 -41.76 17.71 17.94
C ALA A 674 -41.17 17.03 19.18
N GLU A 675 -41.09 17.68 20.34
CA GLU A 675 -40.64 17.07 21.61
C GLU A 675 -41.40 15.80 21.97
N ASN A 676 -42.73 15.78 21.77
CA ASN A 676 -43.57 14.60 22.07
C ASN A 676 -43.18 13.35 21.26
N ILE A 677 -42.63 13.53 20.06
CA ILE A 677 -42.14 12.45 19.19
C ILE A 677 -40.60 12.44 19.09
N ASN A 678 -39.95 13.12 20.04
CA ASN A 678 -38.50 13.32 20.13
C ASN A 678 -37.86 14.04 18.93
N TRP A 679 -38.61 14.86 18.18
CA TRP A 679 -38.41 15.79 17.02
C TRP A 679 -37.10 16.56 16.79
N TYR A 680 -35.96 16.24 17.43
CA TYR A 680 -34.81 17.15 17.58
C TYR A 680 -34.36 17.92 16.32
N ARG A 681 -34.43 17.32 15.12
CA ARG A 681 -34.03 18.01 13.88
C ARG A 681 -34.95 19.17 13.52
N VAL A 682 -36.26 18.96 13.58
CA VAL A 682 -37.24 20.01 13.28
C VAL A 682 -37.31 21.01 14.44
N MET A 683 -37.14 20.56 15.68
CA MET A 683 -37.00 21.44 16.85
C MET A 683 -35.86 22.42 16.66
N ASN A 684 -34.67 21.94 16.31
CA ASN A 684 -33.51 22.78 16.05
C ASN A 684 -33.75 23.72 14.85
N SER A 685 -34.46 23.26 13.81
CA SER A 685 -34.80 24.13 12.67
C SER A 685 -35.82 25.22 13.04
N ALA A 686 -36.76 24.95 13.94
CA ALA A 686 -37.73 25.92 14.46
C ALA A 686 -37.08 26.89 15.46
N GLN A 687 -36.15 26.41 16.29
CA GLN A 687 -35.34 27.24 17.19
C GLN A 687 -34.52 28.28 16.42
N ASN A 688 -33.99 27.93 15.24
CA ASN A 688 -33.29 28.91 14.41
C ASN A 688 -34.22 30.03 13.92
N TRP A 689 -35.47 29.71 13.57
CA TRP A 689 -36.45 30.74 13.23
C TRP A 689 -36.86 31.60 14.42
N LEU A 690 -37.01 31.02 15.61
CA LEU A 690 -37.24 31.79 16.83
C LEU A 690 -36.08 32.74 17.14
N ALA A 691 -34.85 32.32 16.88
CA ALA A 691 -33.69 33.19 16.99
C ALA A 691 -33.75 34.35 15.98
N ASP A 692 -34.08 34.08 14.71
CA ASP A 692 -34.25 35.11 13.68
C ASP A 692 -35.36 36.11 14.08
N ILE A 693 -36.49 35.63 14.60
CA ILE A 693 -37.58 36.50 15.11
C ILE A 693 -37.11 37.34 16.30
N ALA A 694 -36.38 36.77 17.26
CA ALA A 694 -35.86 37.49 18.41
C ALA A 694 -34.85 38.58 18.00
N ILE A 695 -34.06 38.37 16.93
CA ILE A 695 -33.21 39.40 16.33
C ILE A 695 -34.08 40.57 15.82
N GLU A 696 -35.10 40.28 15.02
CA GLU A 696 -36.01 41.29 14.44
C GLU A 696 -36.79 42.06 15.52
N GLN A 697 -37.13 41.42 16.65
CA GLN A 697 -37.82 42.03 17.78
C GLN A 697 -36.89 42.81 18.72
N GLY A 698 -35.57 42.74 18.52
CA GLY A 698 -34.58 43.42 19.34
C GLY A 698 -34.24 42.71 20.67
N GLU A 699 -34.64 41.44 20.82
CA GLU A 699 -34.48 40.63 22.04
C GLU A 699 -33.07 39.99 22.12
N LYS A 700 -32.04 40.82 22.38
CA LYS A 700 -30.61 40.42 22.32
C LYS A 700 -30.28 39.10 23.02
N HIS A 701 -30.70 38.95 24.29
CA HIS A 701 -30.31 37.80 25.12
C HIS A 701 -31.01 36.51 24.69
N GLU A 702 -32.31 36.59 24.38
CA GLU A 702 -33.09 35.44 23.89
C GLU A 702 -32.52 34.93 22.55
N ALA A 703 -32.25 35.85 21.62
CA ALA A 703 -31.63 35.51 20.34
C ALA A 703 -30.27 34.81 20.52
N GLN A 704 -29.38 35.34 21.35
CA GLN A 704 -28.05 34.77 21.58
C GLN A 704 -28.14 33.35 22.17
N GLN A 705 -29.03 33.15 23.14
CA GLN A 705 -29.22 31.86 23.80
C GLN A 705 -29.73 30.80 22.81
N LEU A 706 -30.72 31.15 21.98
CA LEU A 706 -31.27 30.27 20.97
C LEU A 706 -30.24 29.91 19.89
N ILE A 707 -29.45 30.88 19.43
CA ILE A 707 -28.38 30.66 18.44
C ILE A 707 -27.30 29.76 19.01
N THR A 708 -26.79 30.05 20.20
CA THR A 708 -25.69 29.29 20.81
C THR A 708 -26.11 27.83 21.03
N LYS A 709 -27.27 27.61 21.67
CA LYS A 709 -27.81 26.27 21.90
C LYS A 709 -28.00 25.52 20.59
N GLY A 710 -28.56 26.21 19.59
CA GLY A 710 -28.87 25.60 18.31
C GLY A 710 -27.66 25.28 17.43
N LEU A 711 -26.64 26.14 17.48
CA LEU A 711 -25.36 25.97 16.77
C LEU A 711 -24.59 24.76 17.33
N THR A 712 -24.48 24.61 18.65
CA THR A 712 -23.86 23.42 19.27
C THR A 712 -24.49 22.12 18.78
N VAL A 713 -25.82 22.10 18.63
CA VAL A 713 -26.56 20.95 18.09
C VAL A 713 -26.30 20.76 16.59
N ALA A 714 -26.19 21.84 15.82
CA ALA A 714 -25.90 21.77 14.39
C ALA A 714 -24.47 21.25 14.10
N GLU A 715 -23.48 21.70 14.88
CA GLU A 715 -22.07 21.28 14.80
C GLU A 715 -21.91 19.81 15.17
N SER A 716 -22.42 19.42 16.34
CA SER A 716 -22.37 18.04 16.81
C SER A 716 -23.10 17.06 15.88
N SER A 717 -24.19 17.47 15.23
CA SER A 717 -24.90 16.61 14.25
C SER A 717 -24.25 16.57 12.87
N ASN A 718 -23.14 17.27 12.64
CA ASN A 718 -22.46 17.45 11.35
C ASN A 718 -23.43 17.85 10.21
N ASN A 719 -24.49 18.60 10.54
CA ASN A 719 -25.52 18.99 9.60
C ASN A 719 -25.13 20.29 8.89
N LYS A 720 -24.40 20.17 7.78
CA LYS A 720 -23.89 21.31 6.99
C LYS A 720 -24.96 22.38 6.70
N ARG A 721 -26.21 21.96 6.43
CA ARG A 721 -27.32 22.88 6.13
C ARG A 721 -27.75 23.70 7.34
N ARG A 722 -27.98 23.07 8.49
CA ARG A 722 -28.39 23.78 9.71
C ARG A 722 -27.24 24.65 10.23
N LEU A 723 -26.02 24.14 10.14
CA LEU A 723 -24.82 24.91 10.48
C LEU A 723 -24.75 26.22 9.70
N ALA A 724 -24.90 26.18 8.37
CA ALA A 724 -24.90 27.38 7.54
C ALA A 724 -26.03 28.37 7.90
N ARG A 725 -27.23 27.88 8.25
CA ARG A 725 -28.33 28.76 8.68
C ARG A 725 -28.09 29.42 10.04
N TYR A 726 -27.57 28.67 11.02
CA TYR A 726 -27.20 29.25 12.31
C TYR A 726 -26.05 30.25 12.18
N GLN A 727 -25.05 29.97 11.32
CA GLN A 727 -23.99 30.93 11.01
C GLN A 727 -24.54 32.21 10.39
N ARG A 728 -25.54 32.13 9.49
CA ARG A 728 -26.26 33.31 8.98
C ARG A 728 -26.93 34.10 10.11
N SER A 729 -27.71 33.43 10.95
CA SER A 729 -28.41 34.09 12.06
C SER A 729 -27.43 34.73 13.04
N PHE A 730 -26.30 34.08 13.30
CA PHE A 730 -25.28 34.63 14.19
C PHE A 730 -24.55 35.81 13.55
N ALA A 731 -24.30 35.79 12.24
CA ALA A 731 -23.78 36.95 11.52
C ALA A 731 -24.71 38.17 11.63
N ARG A 732 -26.03 37.97 11.55
CA ARG A 732 -27.04 39.03 11.76
C ARG A 732 -27.04 39.55 13.19
N TRP A 733 -26.98 38.66 14.18
CA TRP A 733 -26.89 39.04 15.59
C TRP A 733 -25.61 39.86 15.88
N GLU A 734 -24.46 39.43 15.37
CA GLU A 734 -23.17 40.13 15.51
C GLU A 734 -23.19 41.51 14.85
N ARG A 735 -23.88 41.66 13.71
CA ARG A 735 -24.06 42.96 13.06
C ARG A 735 -24.82 43.95 13.95
N GLN A 736 -25.84 43.49 14.68
CA GLN A 736 -26.70 44.37 15.47
C GLN A 736 -26.14 44.66 16.86
N TRP A 737 -25.46 43.69 17.49
CA TRP A 737 -25.07 43.78 18.90
C TRP A 737 -23.62 43.36 19.21
N GLY A 738 -22.88 42.86 18.23
CA GLY A 738 -21.53 42.31 18.38
C GLY A 738 -20.49 43.07 17.54
N SER A 739 -19.55 42.34 16.94
CA SER A 739 -18.46 42.93 16.17
C SER A 739 -18.65 42.76 14.65
N ALA A 740 -18.27 43.77 13.88
CA ALA A 740 -18.30 43.71 12.41
C ALA A 740 -17.38 42.61 11.86
N GLU A 741 -16.25 42.34 12.52
CA GLU A 741 -15.32 41.28 12.13
C GLU A 741 -15.94 39.90 12.32
N SER A 742 -16.52 39.62 13.51
CA SER A 742 -17.25 38.39 13.79
C SER A 742 -18.43 38.19 12.83
N SER A 743 -19.20 39.25 12.58
CA SER A 743 -20.31 39.24 11.63
C SER A 743 -19.84 38.81 10.23
N ARG A 744 -18.72 39.38 9.76
CA ARG A 744 -18.10 39.04 8.47
C ARG A 744 -17.62 37.59 8.43
N GLN A 745 -16.96 37.10 9.48
CA GLN A 745 -16.47 35.72 9.55
C GLN A 745 -17.62 34.71 9.45
N TYR A 746 -18.67 34.86 10.27
CA TYR A 746 -19.82 33.97 10.22
C TYR A 746 -20.58 34.08 8.89
N ALA A 747 -20.64 35.26 8.29
CA ALA A 747 -21.26 35.44 6.99
C ALA A 747 -20.50 34.71 5.86
N ILE A 748 -19.17 34.74 5.86
CA ILE A 748 -18.34 33.97 4.92
C ILE A 748 -18.53 32.46 5.12
N GLN A 749 -18.53 31.99 6.37
CA GLN A 749 -18.77 30.59 6.68
C GLN A 749 -20.15 30.12 6.20
N ALA A 750 -21.20 30.90 6.45
CA ALA A 750 -22.56 30.62 5.98
C ALA A 750 -22.62 30.58 4.44
N MET A 751 -22.02 31.56 3.75
CA MET A 751 -21.98 31.63 2.29
C MET A 751 -21.28 30.40 1.69
N ASN A 752 -20.11 30.02 2.23
CA ASN A 752 -19.37 28.83 1.79
C ASN A 752 -20.19 27.55 2.02
N GLY A 753 -20.86 27.46 3.17
CA GLY A 753 -21.78 26.37 3.49
C GLY A 753 -22.94 26.27 2.48
N PHE A 754 -23.58 27.39 2.13
CA PHE A 754 -24.66 27.41 1.15
C PHE A 754 -24.19 27.05 -0.27
N ASN A 755 -23.02 27.54 -0.69
CA ASN A 755 -22.42 27.18 -1.97
C ASN A 755 -22.14 25.67 -2.09
N LEU A 756 -21.56 25.07 -1.04
CA LEU A 756 -21.30 23.63 -0.98
C LEU A 756 -22.59 22.79 -1.08
N LEU A 757 -23.73 23.36 -0.65
CA LEU A 757 -25.03 22.70 -0.69
C LEU A 757 -25.84 22.99 -1.96
N GLY A 758 -25.32 23.82 -2.88
CA GLY A 758 -26.04 24.29 -4.06
C GLY A 758 -27.20 25.24 -3.76
N MET A 759 -27.25 25.83 -2.55
CA MET A 759 -28.28 26.79 -2.12
C MET A 759 -27.93 28.20 -2.60
N LEU A 760 -27.93 28.40 -3.93
CA LEU A 760 -27.35 29.58 -4.58
C LEU A 760 -28.00 30.90 -4.13
N ARG A 761 -29.33 30.91 -3.95
CA ARG A 761 -30.04 32.13 -3.49
C ARG A 761 -29.65 32.53 -2.07
N ASP A 762 -29.50 31.55 -1.15
CA ASP A 762 -29.08 31.82 0.22
C ASP A 762 -27.59 32.28 0.24
N ALA A 763 -26.75 31.75 -0.66
CA ALA A 763 -25.38 32.23 -0.82
C ALA A 763 -25.31 33.66 -1.39
N GLU A 764 -26.14 34.00 -2.38
CA GLU A 764 -26.28 35.36 -2.92
C GLU A 764 -26.77 36.34 -1.86
N GLU A 765 -27.73 35.95 -1.03
CA GLU A 765 -28.20 36.76 0.10
C GLU A 765 -27.07 37.07 1.07
N MET A 766 -26.23 36.06 1.39
CA MET A 766 -25.07 36.28 2.25
C MET A 766 -23.98 37.13 1.59
N LYS A 767 -23.82 37.03 0.27
CA LYS A 767 -22.92 37.91 -0.49
C LYS A 767 -23.37 39.36 -0.41
N LEU A 768 -24.65 39.63 -0.66
CA LEU A 768 -25.24 40.96 -0.50
C LEU A 768 -25.10 41.47 0.93
N PHE A 769 -25.30 40.61 1.93
CA PHE A 769 -25.09 40.95 3.34
C PHE A 769 -23.63 41.35 3.61
N LEU A 770 -22.66 40.62 3.08
CA LEU A 770 -21.23 40.95 3.19
C LEU A 770 -20.89 42.29 2.55
N ASP A 771 -21.47 42.59 1.38
CA ASP A 771 -21.27 43.86 0.69
C ASP A 771 -21.80 45.05 1.54
N THR A 772 -22.81 44.83 2.39
CA THR A 772 -23.32 45.86 3.32
C THR A 772 -22.48 46.05 4.59
N LEU A 773 -21.50 45.18 4.85
CA LEU A 773 -20.55 45.29 5.96
C LEU A 773 -19.21 45.92 5.54
N GLY A 774 -19.01 46.11 4.22
CA GLY A 774 -17.78 46.61 3.61
C GLY A 774 -17.58 48.11 3.71
#